data_AF-A0A6V8KFH8-F1
#
_entry.id   AF-A0A6V8KFH8-F1
#
_cell.length_a   1.000
_cell.length_b   1.000
_cell.length_c   1.000
_cell.angle_alpha   90.00
_cell.angle_beta   90.00
_cell.angle_gamma   90.00
#
_symmetry.space_group_name_H-M   'P 1'
#
loop_
_entity.id
_entity.type
_entity.pdbx_description
1 polymer ?
#
loop_
_entity_poly.entity_id
_entity_poly.type
_entity_poly.pdbx_seq_one_letter_code
_entity_poly.pdbx_strand_id
1 'polypeptide(L)'
;MSVISDENALTGTPKATWDVTGAGDTSIQGFPRRMSVNQGDTLQFSVHSPDSAWAGTVYRLGWYSGDGGRDIDDVSGPQTAQPAGTTNATTGMVDCGNWLTNGSWAVPADACPGVYVIKIWRTDNTALASHIGPFVVRDPSRKAPLAVKTSDSTWQAYNHAGADPDDILNGKSIYGTGTSSAFTFSQATRSRAVSYHRPLVTRQHLPQTSFWNAEYPLVRWLERCGYDLDYVSCVDVDTNPDLLLDREAVVSSGHDEYWSPGMRDAHIEARDAGVNQLYLSGNEAFWRINYNADRRQYACWKDTHDGALNPTGVYSGTWQDTRGFNPDRRPAALLNGQRFRLNGLSAYELVATADHAGSPFWRDTAVAALSGASTWTSPDHIIGFEGDEPADMDPGETPSGLLRLSEVTYTVANLIADDDGNIYTGSGDYTHALTLYRAQSGAMVFGAGTVQYAWGLDDIHDRHPGGTLATTVLQQALTNLLADMGVPPETLPAGLVEPVPVDSTAYGFTEDPMANAAFNKFKEGLLGGLYDLNTATIKAALVRGYTFDPTDEFVADVVATGTINGTSAALANPTLTDGVFDADDTSIATTANATNHGLLVFQSSAVTGGADVAQSAQRLIAYYDTGTGLPIQPGTGTVAVGWSGGTNRILKVG
;
A
#
# COMPACT_ATOMS: atom_id res chain seq x y z
N MET A 1 -8.42 -17.67 17.59
CA MET A 1 -6.99 -17.70 17.88
C MET A 1 -6.33 -17.84 16.54
N SER A 2 -5.83 -16.71 16.06
CA SER A 2 -5.07 -16.56 14.84
C SER A 2 -3.72 -17.25 15.00
N VAL A 3 -3.06 -17.53 13.88
CA VAL A 3 -1.68 -18.03 13.88
C VAL A 3 -0.75 -17.09 14.65
N ILE A 4 -1.00 -15.79 14.60
CA ILE A 4 -0.26 -14.76 15.32
C ILE A 4 -0.48 -14.85 16.83
N SER A 5 -1.72 -15.07 17.29
CA SER A 5 -2.03 -15.22 18.71
C SER A 5 -1.40 -16.50 19.30
N ASP A 6 -1.44 -17.60 18.56
CA ASP A 6 -0.78 -18.86 18.96
C ASP A 6 0.74 -18.70 19.01
N GLU A 7 1.34 -18.03 18.02
CA GLU A 7 2.76 -17.72 17.97
C GLU A 7 3.18 -16.81 19.15
N ASN A 8 2.39 -15.78 19.48
CA ASN A 8 2.68 -14.87 20.58
C ASN A 8 2.54 -15.50 21.98
N ALA A 9 1.86 -16.63 22.09
CA ALA A 9 1.79 -17.40 23.33
C ALA A 9 3.10 -18.18 23.61
N LEU A 10 3.99 -18.30 22.62
CA LEU A 10 5.29 -18.92 22.79
C LEU A 10 6.26 -17.99 23.54
N THR A 11 7.31 -18.58 24.13
CA THR A 11 8.32 -17.83 24.88
C THR A 11 9.15 -16.98 23.93
N GLY A 12 9.18 -15.67 24.16
CA GLY A 12 10.04 -14.74 23.46
C GLY A 12 11.51 -14.84 23.87
N THR A 13 12.34 -14.15 23.12
CA THR A 13 13.75 -13.95 23.39
C THR A 13 13.98 -12.47 23.67
N PRO A 14 14.57 -12.07 24.81
CA PRO A 14 14.78 -10.67 25.12
C PRO A 14 15.53 -9.92 24.03
N LYS A 15 15.10 -8.68 23.74
CA LYS A 15 15.71 -7.79 22.72
C LYS A 15 17.23 -7.70 22.78
N ALA A 16 17.82 -7.68 23.98
CA ALA A 16 19.27 -7.62 24.15
C ALA A 16 20.02 -8.82 23.54
N THR A 17 19.34 -9.95 23.34
CA THR A 17 19.92 -11.17 22.77
C THR A 17 19.89 -11.16 21.25
N TRP A 18 18.75 -10.84 20.63
CA TRP A 18 18.58 -10.93 19.18
C TRP A 18 18.90 -9.63 18.42
N ASP A 19 18.85 -8.47 19.08
CA ASP A 19 19.06 -7.19 18.39
C ASP A 19 20.55 -6.87 18.17
N VAL A 20 20.81 -6.03 17.19
CA VAL A 20 22.11 -5.46 16.82
C VAL A 20 21.91 -3.99 16.45
N THR A 21 22.64 -3.10 17.10
CA THR A 21 22.56 -1.66 16.82
C THR A 21 23.23 -1.29 15.49
N GLY A 22 22.64 -0.35 14.76
CA GLY A 22 23.25 0.20 13.54
C GLY A 22 23.41 -0.85 12.44
N ALA A 23 24.57 -0.89 11.79
CA ALA A 23 24.89 -1.91 10.79
C ALA A 23 25.51 -3.19 11.37
N GLY A 24 25.72 -3.27 12.69
CA GLY A 24 26.53 -4.31 13.30
C GLY A 24 28.03 -4.13 13.07
N ASP A 25 28.79 -5.20 13.27
CA ASP A 25 30.24 -5.19 13.16
C ASP A 25 30.70 -5.36 11.70
N THR A 26 31.61 -4.53 11.21
CA THR A 26 32.04 -4.58 9.80
C THR A 26 32.91 -5.81 9.48
N SER A 27 33.47 -6.50 10.49
CA SER A 27 34.23 -7.76 10.26
C SER A 27 33.34 -8.98 10.02
N ILE A 28 32.02 -8.83 10.16
CA ILE A 28 31.05 -9.85 9.79
C ILE A 28 29.76 -9.23 9.25
N GLN A 29 29.48 -9.44 7.97
CA GLN A 29 28.34 -8.80 7.29
C GLN A 29 27.67 -9.78 6.34
N GLY A 30 26.38 -9.63 6.10
CA GLY A 30 25.67 -10.50 5.19
C GLY A 30 24.36 -9.94 4.68
N PHE A 31 23.81 -10.61 3.68
CA PHE A 31 22.52 -10.26 3.10
C PHE A 31 21.80 -11.51 2.58
N PRO A 32 20.46 -11.52 2.62
CA PRO A 32 19.69 -12.62 2.06
C PRO A 32 19.65 -12.50 0.54
N ARG A 33 19.62 -13.63 -0.18
CA ARG A 33 19.55 -13.63 -1.65
C ARG A 33 18.17 -13.20 -2.16
N ARG A 34 17.17 -13.17 -1.27
CA ARG A 34 15.77 -12.77 -1.45
C ARG A 34 15.29 -12.01 -0.21
N MET A 35 14.45 -10.99 -0.38
CA MET A 35 13.80 -10.30 0.75
C MET A 35 12.53 -11.00 1.23
N SER A 36 12.11 -12.07 0.55
CA SER A 36 10.98 -12.88 0.94
C SER A 36 11.20 -14.36 0.58
N VAL A 37 10.62 -15.25 1.38
CA VAL A 37 10.66 -16.71 1.20
C VAL A 37 9.36 -17.32 1.72
N ASN A 38 8.89 -18.43 1.13
CA ASN A 38 7.73 -19.13 1.67
C ASN A 38 8.14 -20.12 2.77
N GLN A 39 7.19 -20.51 3.62
CA GLN A 39 7.29 -21.71 4.44
C GLN A 39 7.73 -22.93 3.62
N GLY A 40 8.59 -23.77 4.19
CA GLY A 40 9.07 -24.99 3.53
C GLY A 40 10.08 -24.78 2.39
N ASP A 41 10.27 -23.55 1.91
CA ASP A 41 11.34 -23.20 0.97
C ASP A 41 12.67 -22.97 1.71
N THR A 42 13.75 -22.75 0.96
CA THR A 42 15.07 -22.45 1.51
C THR A 42 15.44 -20.99 1.27
N LEU A 43 15.78 -20.27 2.33
CA LEU A 43 16.43 -18.96 2.24
C LEU A 43 17.94 -19.16 2.08
N GLN A 44 18.49 -18.72 0.96
CA GLN A 44 19.94 -18.64 0.76
C GLN A 44 20.45 -17.25 1.15
N PHE A 45 21.66 -17.18 1.69
CA PHE A 45 22.29 -15.92 2.06
C PHE A 45 23.82 -15.98 1.93
N SER A 46 24.44 -14.82 1.83
CA SER A 46 25.89 -14.67 1.73
C SER A 46 26.41 -13.91 2.95
N VAL A 47 27.49 -14.43 3.54
CA VAL A 47 28.18 -13.85 4.69
C VAL A 47 29.65 -13.62 4.34
N HIS A 48 30.13 -12.41 4.59
CA HIS A 48 31.55 -12.09 4.66
C HIS A 48 31.98 -12.20 6.12
N SER A 49 32.93 -13.10 6.40
CA SER A 49 33.57 -13.26 7.71
C SER A 49 35.00 -13.80 7.46
N PRO A 50 35.97 -12.90 7.21
CA PRO A 50 37.27 -13.27 6.66
C PRO A 50 38.19 -13.86 7.73
N ASP A 51 37.95 -13.55 9.01
CA ASP A 51 38.85 -13.92 10.11
C ASP A 51 38.48 -15.21 10.82
N SER A 52 37.22 -15.64 10.74
CA SER A 52 36.73 -16.81 11.48
C SER A 52 35.50 -17.44 10.81
N ALA A 53 35.20 -18.69 11.19
CA ALA A 53 33.88 -19.27 10.90
C ALA A 53 32.79 -18.49 11.65
N TRP A 54 31.57 -18.55 11.15
CA TRP A 54 30.45 -17.82 11.72
C TRP A 54 29.34 -18.77 12.17
N ALA A 55 28.62 -18.34 13.19
CA ALA A 55 27.37 -18.94 13.64
C ALA A 55 26.30 -17.84 13.66
N GLY A 56 25.03 -18.24 13.71
CA GLY A 56 23.93 -17.31 13.79
C GLY A 56 22.65 -17.99 14.26
N THR A 57 21.69 -17.16 14.67
CA THR A 57 20.35 -17.60 15.06
C THR A 57 19.33 -16.81 14.25
N VAL A 58 18.34 -17.52 13.73
CA VAL A 58 17.17 -16.98 13.02
C VAL A 58 16.13 -16.58 14.07
N TYR A 59 15.66 -15.34 13.99
CA TYR A 59 14.62 -14.81 14.87
C TYR A 59 13.42 -14.34 14.06
N ARG A 60 12.20 -14.73 14.49
CA ARG A 60 10.96 -14.10 14.05
C ARG A 60 10.73 -12.88 14.93
N LEU A 61 10.55 -11.71 14.34
CA LEU A 61 10.23 -10.47 15.05
C LEU A 61 8.72 -10.37 15.29
N GLY A 62 8.32 -9.80 16.43
CA GLY A 62 6.92 -9.78 16.85
C GLY A 62 6.72 -9.19 18.24
N TRP A 63 5.60 -9.49 18.91
CA TRP A 63 5.33 -9.00 20.27
C TRP A 63 6.00 -9.82 21.37
N TYR A 64 5.65 -11.11 21.49
CA TYR A 64 6.14 -12.08 22.49
C TYR A 64 6.22 -11.54 23.92
N SER A 65 5.11 -11.03 24.45
CA SER A 65 5.07 -10.43 25.81
C SER A 65 6.07 -9.29 26.04
N GLY A 66 6.48 -8.62 24.96
CA GLY A 66 7.38 -7.47 24.98
C GLY A 66 8.81 -7.79 24.55
N ASP A 67 9.21 -9.06 24.51
CA ASP A 67 10.58 -9.51 24.19
C ASP A 67 11.00 -9.18 22.75
N GLY A 68 10.04 -9.10 21.83
CA GLY A 68 10.24 -8.52 20.50
C GLY A 68 10.75 -9.44 19.41
N GLY A 69 11.19 -10.64 19.79
CA GLY A 69 11.53 -11.68 18.84
C GLY A 69 11.48 -13.05 19.50
N ARG A 70 11.47 -14.10 18.69
CA ARG A 70 11.56 -15.48 19.14
C ARG A 70 12.65 -16.21 18.37
N ASP A 71 13.47 -16.95 19.08
CA ASP A 71 14.44 -17.90 18.54
C ASP A 71 13.73 -19.01 17.75
N ILE A 72 14.14 -19.19 16.48
CA ILE A 72 13.52 -20.13 15.55
C ILE A 72 14.45 -21.29 15.24
N ASP A 73 15.70 -20.98 14.88
CA ASP A 73 16.65 -21.97 14.38
C ASP A 73 18.08 -21.42 14.45
N ASP A 74 19.05 -22.32 14.45
CA ASP A 74 20.47 -21.99 14.38
C ASP A 74 21.04 -22.26 12.98
N VAL A 75 21.90 -21.36 12.52
CA VAL A 75 22.63 -21.47 11.27
C VAL A 75 24.13 -21.28 11.50
N SER A 76 24.95 -21.82 10.61
CA SER A 76 26.39 -21.61 10.67
C SER A 76 27.01 -21.74 9.28
N GLY A 77 28.24 -21.27 9.15
CA GLY A 77 28.99 -21.42 7.93
C GLY A 77 30.49 -21.18 8.10
N PRO A 78 31.25 -21.46 7.03
CA PRO A 78 32.71 -21.43 7.09
C PRO A 78 33.24 -20.00 7.11
N GLN A 79 34.49 -19.86 7.56
CA GLN A 79 35.28 -18.65 7.33
C GLN A 79 35.30 -18.36 5.83
N THR A 80 34.90 -17.16 5.43
CA THR A 80 34.76 -16.78 4.03
C THR A 80 35.12 -15.31 3.84
N ALA A 81 36.21 -15.07 3.11
CA ALA A 81 36.50 -13.77 2.53
C ALA A 81 35.75 -13.65 1.19
N GLN A 82 34.72 -12.82 1.17
CA GLN A 82 33.96 -12.52 -0.06
C GLN A 82 34.76 -11.59 -0.99
N PRO A 83 34.57 -11.69 -2.32
CA PRO A 83 35.18 -10.75 -3.26
C PRO A 83 34.57 -9.34 -3.13
N ALA A 84 35.26 -8.33 -3.65
CA ALA A 84 34.65 -7.03 -3.87
C ALA A 84 33.42 -7.16 -4.79
N GLY A 85 32.33 -6.50 -4.42
CA GLY A 85 31.17 -6.30 -5.26
C GLY A 85 31.49 -5.48 -6.52
N THR A 86 30.49 -5.32 -7.35
CA THR A 86 30.58 -4.57 -8.61
C THR A 86 29.91 -3.21 -8.47
N THR A 87 30.44 -2.21 -9.17
CA THR A 87 29.81 -0.88 -9.28
C THR A 87 29.50 -0.61 -10.74
N ASN A 88 28.22 -0.39 -11.07
CA ASN A 88 27.82 -0.01 -12.42
C ASN A 88 28.30 1.42 -12.72
N ALA A 89 29.10 1.59 -13.78
CA ALA A 89 29.69 2.88 -14.12
C ALA A 89 28.67 3.95 -14.57
N THR A 90 27.51 3.54 -15.07
CA THR A 90 26.46 4.44 -15.55
C THR A 90 25.53 4.87 -14.42
N THR A 91 25.08 3.93 -13.60
CA THR A 91 24.09 4.21 -12.55
C THR A 91 24.72 4.46 -11.19
N GLY A 92 25.98 4.07 -10.96
CA GLY A 92 26.61 4.08 -9.64
C GLY A 92 26.11 2.98 -8.70
N MET A 93 25.26 2.06 -9.18
CA MET A 93 24.71 0.98 -8.38
C MET A 93 25.79 0.00 -7.95
N VAL A 94 25.87 -0.23 -6.63
CA VAL A 94 26.68 -1.27 -6.02
C VAL A 94 25.88 -2.57 -5.94
N ASP A 95 26.50 -3.67 -6.34
CA ASP A 95 25.92 -5.01 -6.30
C ASP A 95 26.96 -6.04 -5.85
N CYS A 96 26.70 -6.71 -4.73
CA CYS A 96 27.56 -7.77 -4.17
C CYS A 96 27.05 -9.18 -4.54
N GLY A 97 26.27 -9.31 -5.60
CA GLY A 97 25.67 -10.57 -6.05
C GLY A 97 26.68 -11.62 -6.54
N ASN A 98 27.95 -11.23 -6.70
CA ASN A 98 29.09 -12.11 -6.93
C ASN A 98 29.65 -12.75 -5.66
N TRP A 99 29.17 -12.37 -4.47
CA TRP A 99 29.50 -13.06 -3.22
C TRP A 99 29.02 -14.51 -3.26
N LEU A 100 29.89 -15.43 -2.83
CA LEU A 100 29.55 -16.84 -2.69
C LEU A 100 28.42 -17.01 -1.67
N THR A 101 27.38 -17.76 -2.04
CA THR A 101 26.40 -18.25 -1.07
C THR A 101 27.08 -19.28 -0.17
N ASN A 102 27.22 -18.96 1.10
CA ASN A 102 27.88 -19.78 2.10
C ASN A 102 27.00 -20.03 3.34
N GLY A 103 25.74 -19.62 3.29
CA GLY A 103 24.73 -19.90 4.31
C GLY A 103 23.37 -20.18 3.70
N SER A 104 22.59 -21.00 4.39
CA SER A 104 21.20 -21.29 4.04
C SER A 104 20.40 -21.64 5.29
N TRP A 105 19.11 -21.33 5.25
CA TRP A 105 18.14 -21.74 6.25
C TRP A 105 16.98 -22.45 5.56
N ALA A 106 16.69 -23.68 5.97
CA ALA A 106 15.49 -24.39 5.52
C ALA A 106 14.32 -23.89 6.37
N VAL A 107 13.45 -23.08 5.77
CA VAL A 107 12.34 -22.48 6.49
C VAL A 107 11.40 -23.61 6.95
N PRO A 108 11.08 -23.71 8.26
CA PRO A 108 10.14 -24.71 8.73
C PRO A 108 8.83 -24.66 7.94
N ALA A 109 8.25 -25.82 7.66
CA ALA A 109 6.99 -25.92 6.91
C ALA A 109 5.79 -25.32 7.69
N ASP A 110 5.95 -25.13 8.99
CA ASP A 110 5.01 -24.53 9.94
C ASP A 110 5.49 -23.17 10.46
N ALA A 111 6.48 -22.53 9.79
CA ALA A 111 6.96 -21.22 10.20
C ALA A 111 5.83 -20.18 10.17
N CYS A 112 5.59 -19.51 11.29
CA CYS A 112 4.60 -18.44 11.37
C CYS A 112 4.97 -17.30 10.40
N PRO A 113 4.05 -16.81 9.54
CA PRO A 113 4.30 -15.64 8.70
C PRO A 113 4.77 -14.46 9.53
N GLY A 114 5.67 -13.65 8.98
CA GLY A 114 6.30 -12.60 9.77
C GLY A 114 7.49 -11.95 9.11
N VAL A 115 8.04 -10.97 9.82
CA VAL A 115 9.35 -10.39 9.54
C VAL A 115 10.40 -11.12 10.38
N TYR A 116 11.51 -11.48 9.75
CA TYR A 116 12.57 -12.27 10.33
C TYR A 116 13.92 -11.56 10.15
N VAL A 117 14.84 -11.86 11.06
CA VAL A 117 16.26 -11.50 10.95
C VAL A 117 17.13 -12.70 11.29
N ILE A 118 18.36 -12.73 10.78
CA ILE A 118 19.38 -13.66 11.28
C ILE A 118 20.45 -12.84 11.96
N LYS A 119 20.65 -13.03 13.26
CA LYS A 119 21.81 -12.47 13.95
C LYS A 119 22.98 -13.41 13.74
N ILE A 120 24.02 -12.95 13.05
CA ILE A 120 25.26 -13.70 12.82
C ILE A 120 26.38 -13.13 13.68
N TRP A 121 27.31 -13.98 14.11
CA TRP A 121 28.51 -13.59 14.85
C TRP A 121 29.71 -14.47 14.49
N ARG A 122 30.91 -13.95 14.75
CA ARG A 122 32.13 -14.71 14.58
C ARG A 122 32.30 -15.72 15.71
N THR A 123 32.69 -16.96 15.38
CA THR A 123 32.84 -18.04 16.38
C THR A 123 34.03 -17.83 17.32
N ASP A 124 34.99 -16.97 16.96
CA ASP A 124 36.13 -16.60 17.80
C ASP A 124 35.82 -15.42 18.74
N ASN A 125 34.78 -14.64 18.46
CA ASN A 125 34.29 -13.57 19.33
C ASN A 125 32.81 -13.28 19.06
N THR A 126 31.94 -13.79 19.95
CA THR A 126 30.48 -13.67 19.82
C THR A 126 29.94 -12.25 20.00
N ALA A 127 30.76 -11.30 20.46
CA ALA A 127 30.37 -9.90 20.56
C ALA A 127 30.42 -9.17 19.20
N LEU A 128 31.17 -9.71 18.23
CA LEU A 128 31.23 -9.17 16.87
C LEU A 128 30.09 -9.78 16.07
N ALA A 129 29.00 -9.03 15.93
CA ALA A 129 27.73 -9.52 15.39
C ALA A 129 27.04 -8.50 14.48
N SER A 130 26.26 -9.02 13.54
CA SER A 130 25.48 -8.25 12.55
C SER A 130 24.15 -8.93 12.24
N HIS A 131 23.22 -8.20 11.63
CA HIS A 131 21.99 -8.78 11.09
C HIS A 131 22.11 -9.09 9.60
N ILE A 132 21.52 -10.22 9.20
CA ILE A 132 21.04 -10.45 7.84
C ILE A 132 19.53 -10.17 7.84
N GLY A 133 19.09 -9.29 6.94
CA GLY A 133 17.69 -8.86 6.85
C GLY A 133 17.46 -7.45 7.41
N PRO A 134 16.22 -7.10 7.78
CA PRO A 134 15.03 -7.97 7.84
C PRO A 134 14.58 -8.55 6.49
N PHE A 135 13.82 -9.64 6.52
CA PHE A 135 13.16 -10.26 5.36
C PHE A 135 11.83 -10.89 5.78
N VAL A 136 10.96 -11.18 4.81
CA VAL A 136 9.61 -11.71 5.04
C VAL A 136 9.59 -13.24 4.88
N VAL A 137 8.92 -13.94 5.80
CA VAL A 137 8.48 -15.33 5.61
C VAL A 137 6.97 -15.34 5.36
N ARG A 138 6.54 -15.98 4.27
CA ARG A 138 5.13 -16.02 3.82
C ARG A 138 4.53 -17.41 3.97
N ASP A 139 3.22 -17.46 4.19
CA ASP A 139 2.41 -18.66 4.04
C ASP A 139 1.62 -18.57 2.72
N PRO A 140 1.96 -19.34 1.69
CA PRO A 140 1.22 -19.32 0.43
C PRO A 140 -0.11 -20.09 0.50
N SER A 141 -0.38 -20.85 1.56
CA SER A 141 -1.57 -21.70 1.70
C SER A 141 -2.76 -20.99 2.33
N ARG A 142 -2.55 -19.78 2.86
CA ARG A 142 -3.60 -18.97 3.49
C ARG A 142 -3.57 -17.52 3.01
N LYS A 143 -4.68 -16.82 3.24
CA LYS A 143 -4.79 -15.36 3.14
C LYS A 143 -5.40 -14.84 4.44
N ALA A 144 -4.59 -14.19 5.28
CA ALA A 144 -5.06 -13.50 6.47
C ALA A 144 -5.98 -12.32 6.10
N PRO A 145 -6.96 -11.95 6.96
CA PRO A 145 -7.83 -10.80 6.71
C PRO A 145 -7.05 -9.48 6.60
N LEU A 146 -5.91 -9.35 7.28
CA LEU A 146 -5.04 -8.17 7.24
C LEU A 146 -3.66 -8.53 6.68
N ALA A 147 -3.20 -7.80 5.67
CA ALA A 147 -1.82 -7.91 5.17
C ALA A 147 -1.01 -6.65 5.45
N VAL A 148 0.21 -6.82 5.97
CA VAL A 148 1.16 -5.73 6.18
C VAL A 148 2.23 -5.78 5.09
N LYS A 149 2.26 -4.74 4.24
CA LYS A 149 3.31 -4.56 3.23
C LYS A 149 4.49 -3.83 3.85
N THR A 150 5.62 -4.52 3.97
CA THR A 150 6.89 -3.93 4.42
C THR A 150 7.50 -3.02 3.36
N SER A 151 8.31 -2.04 3.76
CA SER A 151 8.85 -1.00 2.86
C SER A 151 10.28 -1.28 2.37
N ASP A 152 10.55 -2.51 1.93
CA ASP A 152 11.90 -2.97 1.59
C ASP A 152 12.55 -2.25 0.40
N SER A 153 11.75 -1.77 -0.55
CA SER A 153 12.23 -0.88 -1.61
C SER A 153 12.80 0.39 -1.00
N THR A 154 12.12 0.99 -0.03
CA THR A 154 12.60 2.18 0.67
C THR A 154 13.84 1.91 1.51
N TRP A 155 13.92 0.77 2.20
CA TRP A 155 15.16 0.42 2.92
C TRP A 155 16.36 0.38 1.98
N GLN A 156 16.20 -0.17 0.77
CA GLN A 156 17.26 -0.26 -0.23
C GLN A 156 17.59 1.06 -0.91
N ALA A 157 16.61 1.93 -1.12
CA ALA A 157 16.78 3.29 -1.62
C ALA A 157 17.81 4.06 -0.78
N TYR A 158 17.66 3.98 0.54
CA TYR A 158 18.52 4.66 1.50
C TYR A 158 19.77 3.84 1.90
N ASN A 159 19.87 2.59 1.46
CA ASN A 159 21.02 1.74 1.73
C ASN A 159 22.25 2.23 0.96
N HIS A 160 23.30 2.58 1.70
CA HIS A 160 24.56 3.09 1.17
C HIS A 160 25.71 2.08 1.22
N ALA A 161 25.42 0.78 1.35
CA ALA A 161 26.45 -0.26 1.38
C ALA A 161 27.42 -0.16 0.18
N GLY A 162 28.71 -0.27 0.50
CA GLY A 162 29.84 -0.24 -0.41
C GLY A 162 30.06 -1.55 -1.16
N ALA A 163 30.92 -1.49 -2.18
CA ALA A 163 31.33 -2.68 -2.93
C ALA A 163 32.46 -3.44 -2.22
N ASP A 164 33.26 -2.76 -1.40
CA ASP A 164 34.34 -3.40 -0.66
C ASP A 164 33.76 -4.09 0.59
N PRO A 165 33.84 -5.43 0.72
CA PRO A 165 33.38 -6.12 1.92
C PRO A 165 34.09 -5.67 3.20
N ASP A 166 35.35 -5.23 3.10
CA ASP A 166 36.15 -4.78 4.25
C ASP A 166 35.86 -3.30 4.61
N ASP A 167 35.17 -2.56 3.73
CA ASP A 167 34.72 -1.16 3.93
C ASP A 167 33.25 -0.99 3.51
N ILE A 168 32.39 -1.87 4.02
CA ILE A 168 30.99 -1.96 3.59
C ILE A 168 30.18 -0.67 3.87
N LEU A 169 30.64 0.18 4.79
CA LEU A 169 29.94 1.41 5.17
C LEU A 169 30.30 2.60 4.28
N ASN A 170 31.07 2.37 3.21
CA ASN A 170 31.50 3.39 2.26
C ASN A 170 30.96 3.11 0.85
N GLY A 171 29.86 3.77 0.49
CA GLY A 171 29.18 3.45 -0.75
C GLY A 171 28.25 4.54 -1.25
N LYS A 172 27.16 4.10 -1.89
CA LYS A 172 26.19 4.96 -2.56
C LYS A 172 24.77 4.51 -2.27
N SER A 173 23.91 5.49 -2.00
CA SER A 173 22.46 5.36 -2.05
C SER A 173 21.93 6.23 -3.18
N ILE A 174 20.61 6.24 -3.40
CA ILE A 174 20.01 7.15 -4.39
C ILE A 174 19.99 8.62 -3.95
N TYR A 175 20.59 8.94 -2.81
CA TYR A 175 20.68 10.31 -2.29
C TYR A 175 22.10 10.87 -2.30
N GLY A 176 23.12 10.02 -2.36
CA GLY A 176 24.50 10.48 -2.25
C GLY A 176 25.53 9.36 -2.13
N THR A 177 26.70 9.71 -1.61
CA THR A 177 27.84 8.80 -1.46
C THR A 177 28.71 9.17 -0.27
N GLY A 178 29.46 8.20 0.24
CA GLY A 178 30.48 8.37 1.27
C GLY A 178 30.38 7.31 2.36
N THR A 179 31.14 7.52 3.43
CA THR A 179 31.03 6.71 4.64
C THR A 179 29.79 7.08 5.44
N SER A 180 29.32 6.20 6.33
CA SER A 180 28.20 6.52 7.24
C SER A 180 28.42 7.79 8.08
N SER A 181 29.68 8.14 8.40
CA SER A 181 30.06 9.32 9.18
C SER A 181 30.38 10.57 8.35
N ALA A 182 30.57 10.41 7.03
CA ALA A 182 30.91 11.50 6.11
C ALA A 182 30.08 11.43 4.81
N PHE A 183 28.82 11.00 4.92
CA PHE A 183 27.93 10.84 3.78
C PHE A 183 27.57 12.21 3.20
N THR A 184 27.71 12.36 1.88
CA THR A 184 27.40 13.60 1.18
C THR A 184 26.16 13.41 0.31
N PHE A 185 25.08 14.12 0.65
CA PHE A 185 23.90 14.26 -0.21
C PHE A 185 24.27 15.02 -1.48
N SER A 186 24.08 14.39 -2.64
CA SER A 186 24.51 14.98 -3.91
C SER A 186 23.80 14.34 -5.09
N GLN A 187 23.09 15.15 -5.86
CA GLN A 187 22.43 14.72 -7.09
C GLN A 187 23.43 14.26 -8.16
N ALA A 188 24.66 14.78 -8.15
CA ALA A 188 25.69 14.45 -9.13
C ALA A 188 26.36 13.09 -8.84
N THR A 189 26.51 12.72 -7.58
CA THR A 189 27.27 11.53 -7.17
C THR A 189 26.43 10.38 -6.62
N ARG A 190 25.13 10.59 -6.41
CA ARG A 190 24.15 9.56 -6.03
C ARG A 190 24.14 8.37 -6.99
N SER A 191 23.67 7.24 -6.49
CA SER A 191 23.25 6.12 -7.32
C SER A 191 21.93 6.45 -8.04
N ARG A 192 21.67 5.76 -9.15
CA ARG A 192 20.46 5.88 -9.99
C ARG A 192 19.73 4.53 -10.11
N ALA A 193 20.21 3.54 -9.39
CA ALA A 193 19.63 2.22 -9.22
C ALA A 193 20.14 1.59 -7.92
N VAL A 194 19.43 0.59 -7.41
CA VAL A 194 19.82 -0.15 -6.21
C VAL A 194 19.79 -1.65 -6.47
N SER A 195 20.60 -2.37 -5.72
CA SER A 195 20.57 -3.83 -5.65
C SER A 195 20.11 -4.30 -4.28
N TYR A 196 19.35 -5.38 -4.25
CA TYR A 196 19.02 -6.14 -3.05
C TYR A 196 20.12 -7.13 -2.64
N HIS A 197 21.13 -7.35 -3.49
CA HIS A 197 22.27 -8.23 -3.20
C HIS A 197 23.41 -7.46 -2.54
N ARG A 198 23.14 -6.86 -1.38
CA ARG A 198 24.15 -6.19 -0.54
C ARG A 198 23.67 -6.07 0.91
N PRO A 199 24.58 -6.02 1.90
CA PRO A 199 24.22 -5.81 3.30
C PRO A 199 23.33 -4.57 3.48
N LEU A 200 22.38 -4.64 4.41
CA LEU A 200 21.44 -3.55 4.66
C LEU A 200 21.99 -2.66 5.80
N VAL A 201 22.68 -1.58 5.44
CA VAL A 201 23.36 -0.70 6.41
C VAL A 201 22.59 0.58 6.71
N THR A 202 21.35 0.70 6.23
CA THR A 202 20.49 1.89 6.37
C THR A 202 20.35 2.34 7.84
N ARG A 203 20.18 1.38 8.77
CA ARG A 203 20.06 1.63 10.21
C ARG A 203 21.25 2.39 10.81
N GLN A 204 22.46 2.27 10.23
CA GLN A 204 23.65 2.97 10.72
C GLN A 204 23.66 4.47 10.41
N HIS A 205 23.08 4.87 9.28
CA HIS A 205 23.23 6.24 8.76
C HIS A 205 21.91 7.01 8.73
N LEU A 206 20.83 6.39 8.23
CA LEU A 206 19.50 7.00 8.14
C LEU A 206 18.47 6.07 8.78
N PRO A 207 18.56 5.83 10.12
CA PRO A 207 17.69 4.89 10.82
C PRO A 207 16.21 5.22 10.69
N GLN A 208 15.85 6.49 10.48
CA GLN A 208 14.47 6.93 10.25
C GLN A 208 13.81 6.30 9.01
N THR A 209 14.62 5.78 8.07
CA THR A 209 14.14 5.11 6.86
C THR A 209 14.41 3.61 6.88
N SER A 210 14.52 3.03 8.08
CA SER A 210 14.68 1.59 8.28
C SER A 210 13.45 0.99 8.97
N PHE A 211 13.26 -0.32 8.78
CA PHE A 211 12.23 -1.11 9.45
C PHE A 211 12.08 -0.80 10.95
N TRP A 212 13.21 -0.60 11.65
CA TRP A 212 13.27 -0.44 13.10
C TRP A 212 12.66 0.86 13.63
N ASN A 213 12.40 1.83 12.76
CA ASN A 213 11.90 3.14 13.18
C ASN A 213 10.38 3.19 13.28
N ALA A 214 9.66 2.84 12.21
CA ALA A 214 8.20 2.98 12.17
C ALA A 214 7.47 1.66 11.90
N GLU A 215 8.10 0.70 11.23
CA GLU A 215 7.45 -0.59 10.93
C GLU A 215 7.49 -1.54 12.11
N TYR A 216 8.63 -1.64 12.80
CA TYR A 216 8.77 -2.51 13.97
C TYR A 216 7.77 -2.21 15.11
N PRO A 217 7.55 -0.95 15.56
CA PRO A 217 6.52 -0.67 16.57
C PRO A 217 5.11 -1.01 16.07
N LEU A 218 4.82 -0.84 14.76
CA LEU A 218 3.54 -1.24 14.17
C LEU A 218 3.36 -2.77 14.21
N VAL A 219 4.37 -3.53 13.78
CA VAL A 219 4.36 -5.01 13.83
C VAL A 219 4.08 -5.50 15.24
N ARG A 220 4.83 -4.98 16.22
CA ARG A 220 4.65 -5.32 17.63
C ARG A 220 3.24 -5.04 18.12
N TRP A 221 2.70 -3.87 17.79
CA TRP A 221 1.38 -3.48 18.25
C TRP A 221 0.27 -4.33 17.64
N LEU A 222 0.30 -4.56 16.32
CA LEU A 222 -0.69 -5.41 15.64
C LEU A 222 -0.67 -6.84 16.22
N GLU A 223 0.52 -7.39 16.43
CA GLU A 223 0.68 -8.72 17.03
C GLU A 223 0.25 -8.77 18.50
N ARG A 224 0.52 -7.71 19.27
CA ARG A 224 0.04 -7.58 20.66
C ARG A 224 -1.48 -7.56 20.75
N CYS A 225 -2.16 -7.05 19.73
CA CYS A 225 -3.62 -7.07 19.60
C CYS A 225 -4.16 -8.39 19.01
N GLY A 226 -3.29 -9.34 18.66
CA GLY A 226 -3.70 -10.66 18.19
C GLY A 226 -4.36 -10.69 16.81
N TYR A 227 -4.21 -9.61 16.02
CA TYR A 227 -4.72 -9.58 14.65
C TYR A 227 -4.15 -10.76 13.84
N ASP A 228 -4.96 -11.33 12.96
CA ASP A 228 -4.49 -12.34 12.01
C ASP A 228 -3.82 -11.65 10.82
N LEU A 229 -2.50 -11.84 10.68
CA LEU A 229 -1.65 -11.04 9.80
C LEU A 229 -0.92 -11.90 8.79
N ASP A 230 -0.93 -11.50 7.52
CA ASP A 230 0.12 -11.85 6.57
C ASP A 230 1.11 -10.70 6.42
N TYR A 231 2.33 -11.03 6.01
CA TYR A 231 3.36 -10.07 5.67
C TYR A 231 3.78 -10.27 4.22
N VAL A 232 3.92 -9.17 3.49
CA VAL A 232 4.37 -9.17 2.10
C VAL A 232 5.42 -8.07 1.91
N SER A 233 6.41 -8.32 1.06
CA SER A 233 7.38 -7.29 0.65
C SER A 233 6.87 -6.49 -0.56
N CYS A 234 7.43 -5.30 -0.80
CA CYS A 234 7.25 -4.55 -2.05
C CYS A 234 7.57 -5.42 -3.27
N VAL A 235 8.63 -6.23 -3.19
CA VAL A 235 9.00 -7.18 -4.25
C VAL A 235 7.94 -8.25 -4.46
N ASP A 236 7.31 -8.76 -3.39
CA ASP A 236 6.22 -9.72 -3.51
C ASP A 236 5.01 -9.11 -4.21
N VAL A 237 4.63 -7.88 -3.84
CA VAL A 237 3.48 -7.17 -4.44
C VAL A 237 3.73 -6.83 -5.91
N ASP A 238 4.93 -6.38 -6.29
CA ASP A 238 5.28 -6.19 -7.71
C ASP A 238 5.26 -7.49 -8.51
N THR A 239 5.64 -8.61 -7.87
CA THR A 239 5.69 -9.93 -8.52
C THR A 239 4.30 -10.54 -8.66
N ASN A 240 3.45 -10.39 -7.65
CA ASN A 240 2.11 -10.97 -7.60
C ASN A 240 1.11 -9.99 -6.94
N PRO A 241 0.48 -9.12 -7.75
CA PRO A 241 -0.55 -8.17 -7.28
C PRO A 241 -1.72 -8.81 -6.52
N ASP A 242 -2.12 -10.03 -6.89
CA ASP A 242 -3.24 -10.79 -6.29
C ASP A 242 -3.05 -11.08 -4.79
N LEU A 243 -1.83 -10.88 -4.27
CA LEU A 243 -1.54 -10.96 -2.85
C LEU A 243 -2.32 -9.93 -2.02
N LEU A 244 -2.78 -8.83 -2.62
CA LEU A 244 -3.58 -7.80 -1.95
C LEU A 244 -5.09 -8.04 -2.04
N LEU A 245 -5.54 -8.91 -2.94
CA LEU A 245 -6.96 -9.24 -3.15
C LEU A 245 -7.47 -10.29 -2.16
N ASP A 246 -8.79 -10.38 -2.02
CA ASP A 246 -9.51 -11.30 -1.13
C ASP A 246 -9.10 -11.16 0.35
N ARG A 247 -8.97 -9.92 0.81
CA ARG A 247 -8.65 -9.55 2.19
C ARG A 247 -9.63 -8.50 2.68
N GLU A 248 -9.74 -8.35 3.99
CA GLU A 248 -10.52 -7.26 4.58
C GLU A 248 -9.77 -5.95 4.48
N ALA A 249 -8.44 -5.96 4.74
CA ALA A 249 -7.62 -4.76 4.63
C ALA A 249 -6.14 -5.02 4.30
N VAL A 250 -5.48 -3.99 3.76
CA VAL A 250 -4.02 -3.97 3.53
C VAL A 250 -3.38 -2.73 4.17
N VAL A 251 -2.16 -2.89 4.69
CA VAL A 251 -1.40 -1.83 5.36
C VAL A 251 -0.15 -1.49 4.55
N SER A 252 0.03 -0.19 4.29
CA SER A 252 1.31 0.39 3.87
C SER A 252 2.02 0.90 5.12
N SER A 253 3.18 0.30 5.48
CA SER A 253 3.79 0.52 6.79
C SER A 253 5.03 1.42 6.79
N GLY A 254 5.07 2.36 7.74
CA GLY A 254 6.29 3.07 8.11
C GLY A 254 6.68 4.17 7.14
N HIS A 255 7.80 4.02 6.44
CA HIS A 255 8.23 4.97 5.40
C HIS A 255 8.26 4.26 4.04
N ASP A 256 7.14 4.33 3.31
CA ASP A 256 6.95 3.55 2.08
C ASP A 256 7.08 4.37 0.79
N GLU A 257 8.21 5.06 0.65
CA GLU A 257 8.47 6.09 -0.37
C GLU A 257 8.59 5.57 -1.83
N TYR A 258 9.08 4.34 -2.07
CA TYR A 258 9.49 3.86 -3.42
C TYR A 258 8.57 2.79 -3.99
N TRP A 259 7.76 3.16 -4.97
CA TRP A 259 6.74 2.29 -5.55
C TRP A 259 6.93 2.07 -7.04
N SER A 260 6.79 0.81 -7.49
CA SER A 260 6.70 0.50 -8.91
C SER A 260 5.29 0.79 -9.43
N PRO A 261 5.10 0.93 -10.75
CA PRO A 261 3.77 0.96 -11.33
C PRO A 261 2.92 -0.26 -10.96
N GLY A 262 3.52 -1.47 -10.96
CA GLY A 262 2.81 -2.70 -10.60
C GLY A 262 2.33 -2.70 -9.15
N MET A 263 3.15 -2.21 -8.21
CA MET A 263 2.73 -2.06 -6.81
C MET A 263 1.57 -1.08 -6.67
N ARG A 264 1.63 0.04 -7.40
CA ARG A 264 0.59 1.05 -7.38
C ARG A 264 -0.73 0.52 -7.94
N ASP A 265 -0.66 -0.14 -9.10
CA ASP A 265 -1.82 -0.74 -9.75
C ASP A 265 -2.44 -1.82 -8.84
N ALA A 266 -1.62 -2.62 -8.13
CA ALA A 266 -2.10 -3.60 -7.16
C ALA A 266 -2.92 -2.98 -6.00
N HIS A 267 -2.49 -1.82 -5.47
CA HIS A 267 -3.27 -1.14 -4.43
C HIS A 267 -4.55 -0.52 -5.00
N ILE A 268 -4.50 0.06 -6.21
CA ILE A 268 -5.71 0.56 -6.87
C ILE A 268 -6.71 -0.57 -7.09
N GLU A 269 -6.25 -1.70 -7.62
CA GLU A 269 -7.09 -2.88 -7.88
C GLU A 269 -7.69 -3.44 -6.59
N ALA A 270 -6.90 -3.56 -5.51
CA ALA A 270 -7.40 -4.02 -4.22
C ALA A 270 -8.48 -3.08 -3.66
N ARG A 271 -8.25 -1.76 -3.68
CA ARG A 271 -9.25 -0.77 -3.27
C ARG A 271 -10.52 -0.94 -4.10
N ASP A 272 -10.38 -0.99 -5.42
CA ASP A 272 -11.51 -1.03 -6.34
C ASP A 272 -12.25 -2.39 -6.29
N ALA A 273 -11.61 -3.44 -5.74
CA ALA A 273 -12.22 -4.72 -5.40
C ALA A 273 -12.87 -4.77 -4.00
N GLY A 274 -12.88 -3.67 -3.25
CA GLY A 274 -13.52 -3.56 -1.93
C GLY A 274 -12.58 -3.83 -0.74
N VAL A 275 -11.28 -4.01 -0.96
CA VAL A 275 -10.30 -4.21 0.12
C VAL A 275 -9.97 -2.87 0.77
N ASN A 276 -10.17 -2.76 2.08
CA ASN A 276 -9.86 -1.56 2.84
C ASN A 276 -8.35 -1.29 2.87
N GLN A 277 -7.94 -0.03 3.06
CA GLN A 277 -6.53 0.34 3.03
C GLN A 277 -6.15 1.25 4.19
N LEU A 278 -5.02 0.96 4.82
CA LEU A 278 -4.43 1.78 5.86
C LEU A 278 -3.03 2.20 5.43
N TYR A 279 -2.86 3.49 5.20
CA TYR A 279 -1.57 4.11 4.95
C TYR A 279 -1.04 4.65 6.27
N LEU A 280 -0.31 3.80 7.00
CA LEU A 280 0.34 4.13 8.26
C LEU A 280 1.77 4.63 7.98
N SER A 281 1.83 5.65 7.12
CA SER A 281 3.04 6.23 6.55
C SER A 281 2.82 7.74 6.29
N GLY A 282 3.92 8.42 5.97
CA GLY A 282 3.95 9.69 5.25
C GLY A 282 4.97 9.57 4.12
N ASN A 283 4.93 10.47 3.14
CA ASN A 283 5.78 10.41 1.95
C ASN A 283 5.66 9.06 1.18
N GLU A 284 4.57 8.31 1.35
CA GLU A 284 4.38 7.04 0.66
C GLU A 284 4.06 7.21 -0.83
N ALA A 285 4.42 6.20 -1.63
CA ALA A 285 4.16 6.19 -3.07
C ALA A 285 4.63 7.48 -3.75
N PHE A 286 5.75 8.05 -3.29
CA PHE A 286 6.26 9.34 -3.73
C PHE A 286 7.20 9.21 -4.92
N TRP A 287 8.17 8.29 -4.89
CA TRP A 287 9.07 8.02 -6.01
C TRP A 287 8.63 6.81 -6.83
N ARG A 288 8.67 6.97 -8.16
CA ARG A 288 8.50 5.87 -9.10
C ARG A 288 9.80 5.10 -9.28
N ILE A 289 9.73 3.78 -9.12
CA ILE A 289 10.84 2.85 -9.41
C ILE A 289 10.50 1.92 -10.58
N ASN A 290 11.54 1.38 -11.20
CA ASN A 290 11.40 0.35 -12.24
C ASN A 290 12.26 -0.86 -11.88
N TYR A 291 11.62 -1.95 -11.46
CA TYR A 291 12.29 -3.22 -11.20
C TYR A 291 12.88 -3.81 -12.48
N ASN A 292 14.01 -4.51 -12.33
CA ASN A 292 14.51 -5.41 -13.38
C ASN A 292 13.67 -6.70 -13.41
N ALA A 293 13.86 -7.52 -14.45
CA ALA A 293 13.00 -8.69 -14.69
C ALA A 293 12.98 -9.70 -13.52
N ASP A 294 14.06 -9.85 -12.75
CA ASP A 294 14.14 -10.79 -11.62
C ASP A 294 13.91 -10.14 -10.25
N ARG A 295 13.57 -8.84 -10.22
CA ARG A 295 13.30 -8.02 -9.03
C ARG A 295 14.45 -8.06 -8.01
N ARG A 296 15.69 -8.23 -8.48
CA ARG A 296 16.90 -8.12 -7.64
C ARG A 296 17.43 -6.71 -7.57
N GLN A 297 17.00 -5.87 -8.49
CA GLN A 297 17.45 -4.49 -8.63
C GLN A 297 16.27 -3.64 -9.08
N TYR A 298 16.31 -2.34 -8.80
CA TYR A 298 15.44 -1.38 -9.47
C TYR A 298 16.19 -0.09 -9.79
N ALA A 299 15.71 0.61 -10.82
CA ALA A 299 16.18 1.94 -11.19
C ALA A 299 15.28 3.03 -10.61
N CYS A 300 15.90 4.12 -10.16
CA CYS A 300 15.25 5.38 -9.83
C CYS A 300 16.24 6.51 -10.14
N TRP A 301 16.03 7.19 -11.26
CA TRP A 301 16.91 8.27 -11.71
C TRP A 301 16.62 9.59 -10.99
N LYS A 302 15.48 9.66 -10.27
CA LYS A 302 14.93 10.87 -9.67
C LYS A 302 14.81 11.98 -10.72
N ASP A 303 14.15 11.66 -11.84
CA ASP A 303 13.97 12.55 -13.01
C ASP A 303 13.43 13.93 -12.62
N THR A 304 12.57 13.97 -11.60
CA THR A 304 12.02 15.19 -11.02
C THR A 304 13.11 16.13 -10.49
N HIS A 305 14.15 15.60 -9.85
CA HIS A 305 15.29 16.39 -9.41
C HIS A 305 16.20 16.82 -10.55
N ASP A 306 16.38 15.95 -11.54
CA ASP A 306 17.20 16.26 -12.70
C ASP A 306 16.50 17.22 -13.68
N GLY A 307 15.18 17.40 -13.53
CA GLY A 307 14.34 18.30 -14.32
C GLY A 307 14.13 17.84 -15.77
N ALA A 308 14.44 16.57 -16.08
CA ALA A 308 14.33 15.99 -17.41
C ALA A 308 14.25 14.46 -17.35
N LEU A 309 13.72 13.86 -18.41
CA LEU A 309 13.68 12.40 -18.56
C LEU A 309 15.08 11.82 -18.73
N ASN A 310 15.39 10.77 -17.97
CA ASN A 310 16.68 10.08 -18.02
C ASN A 310 16.96 9.39 -19.37
N PRO A 311 18.23 9.02 -19.64
CA PRO A 311 18.65 8.43 -20.91
C PRO A 311 18.00 7.10 -21.30
N THR A 312 17.35 6.39 -20.37
CA THR A 312 16.64 5.14 -20.69
C THR A 312 15.28 5.39 -21.35
N GLY A 313 14.75 6.62 -21.25
CA GLY A 313 13.42 6.98 -21.72
C GLY A 313 12.28 6.47 -20.84
N VAL A 314 12.58 5.82 -19.71
CA VAL A 314 11.58 5.31 -18.75
C VAL A 314 11.54 6.21 -17.53
N TYR A 315 10.40 6.85 -17.29
CA TYR A 315 10.23 7.78 -16.17
C TYR A 315 10.37 7.09 -14.79
N SER A 316 11.05 7.77 -13.88
CA SER A 316 11.35 7.36 -12.50
C SER A 316 11.55 8.59 -11.59
N GLY A 317 10.73 9.62 -11.81
CA GLY A 317 10.61 10.79 -10.93
C GLY A 317 9.52 10.60 -9.87
N THR A 318 9.07 11.70 -9.27
CA THR A 318 7.97 11.68 -8.31
C THR A 318 6.66 11.40 -9.03
N TRP A 319 5.76 10.71 -8.35
CA TRP A 319 4.45 10.41 -8.90
C TRP A 319 3.55 11.66 -9.07
N GLN A 320 3.84 12.73 -8.32
CA GLN A 320 3.09 14.00 -8.34
C GLN A 320 3.61 15.07 -9.31
N ASP A 321 4.76 14.84 -9.94
CA ASP A 321 5.40 15.80 -10.86
C ASP A 321 4.44 16.26 -11.96
N THR A 322 4.22 17.56 -12.06
CA THR A 322 3.27 18.19 -12.99
C THR A 322 3.86 18.43 -14.38
N ARG A 323 5.17 18.28 -14.54
CA ARG A 323 5.88 18.66 -15.77
C ARG A 323 5.72 17.59 -16.86
N GLY A 324 5.72 18.03 -18.12
CA GLY A 324 5.34 17.19 -19.27
C GLY A 324 6.26 16.01 -19.61
N PHE A 325 7.39 15.84 -18.93
CA PHE A 325 8.23 14.64 -19.04
C PHE A 325 7.80 13.53 -18.08
N ASN A 326 6.88 13.80 -17.15
CA ASN A 326 6.11 12.78 -16.45
C ASN A 326 4.96 12.34 -17.37
N PRO A 327 5.03 11.15 -17.99
CA PRO A 327 4.03 10.72 -18.96
C PRO A 327 2.71 10.29 -18.31
N ASP A 328 2.70 10.12 -16.98
CA ASP A 328 1.69 9.40 -16.24
C ASP A 328 1.65 9.89 -14.80
N ARG A 329 1.16 11.12 -14.64
CA ARG A 329 1.04 11.80 -13.36
C ARG A 329 -0.07 11.16 -12.53
N ARG A 330 0.31 10.62 -11.37
CA ARG A 330 -0.61 10.01 -10.42
C ARG A 330 -0.17 10.45 -9.01
N PRO A 331 -0.54 11.62 -8.47
CA PRO A 331 -0.17 11.97 -7.08
C PRO A 331 -0.68 10.92 -6.08
N ALA A 332 0.01 10.72 -4.96
CA ALA A 332 -0.40 9.76 -3.93
C ALA A 332 -1.81 10.06 -3.39
N ALA A 333 -2.15 11.36 -3.30
CA ALA A 333 -3.44 11.90 -2.88
C ALA A 333 -4.68 11.23 -3.51
N LEU A 334 -4.62 10.85 -4.78
CA LEU A 334 -5.72 10.16 -5.49
C LEU A 334 -5.93 8.70 -5.03
N LEU A 335 -4.98 8.14 -4.29
CA LEU A 335 -5.00 6.79 -3.77
C LEU A 335 -5.18 6.79 -2.24
N ASN A 336 -4.36 7.51 -1.49
CA ASN A 336 -4.34 7.46 -0.02
C ASN A 336 -5.04 8.65 0.67
N GLY A 337 -5.48 9.67 -0.09
CA GLY A 337 -6.08 10.89 0.46
C GLY A 337 -5.07 11.88 1.07
N GLN A 338 -3.77 11.69 0.85
CA GLN A 338 -2.67 12.45 1.44
C GLN A 338 -1.63 12.87 0.38
N ARG A 339 -1.04 14.04 0.54
CA ARG A 339 -0.04 14.60 -0.39
C ARG A 339 1.23 14.99 0.35
N PHE A 340 2.37 14.44 -0.07
CA PHE A 340 3.65 14.77 0.55
C PHE A 340 3.99 16.26 0.49
N ARG A 341 4.31 16.82 1.67
CA ARG A 341 4.50 18.27 1.85
C ARG A 341 5.55 18.65 2.87
N LEU A 342 5.60 18.00 4.01
CA LEU A 342 6.55 18.29 5.08
C LEU A 342 7.76 17.37 4.95
N ASN A 343 8.86 17.93 4.45
CA ASN A 343 10.13 17.23 4.28
C ASN A 343 11.10 17.51 5.44
N GLY A 344 11.79 16.48 5.95
CA GLY A 344 12.90 16.64 6.90
C GLY A 344 12.65 15.99 8.25
N LEU A 345 13.56 16.16 9.23
CA LEU A 345 13.42 15.54 10.55
C LEU A 345 12.46 16.30 11.49
N SER A 346 11.23 16.51 11.06
CA SER A 346 10.22 17.25 11.81
C SER A 346 9.66 16.45 12.99
N ALA A 347 9.13 17.18 13.97
CA ALA A 347 8.49 16.63 15.14
C ALA A 347 7.37 17.58 15.56
N TYR A 348 6.13 17.12 15.44
CA TYR A 348 4.93 17.86 15.80
C TYR A 348 3.90 16.92 16.44
N GLU A 349 2.95 17.51 17.16
CA GLU A 349 1.82 16.80 17.75
C GLU A 349 0.65 16.62 16.76
N LEU A 350 -0.04 15.50 16.85
CA LEU A 350 -1.35 15.33 16.23
C LEU A 350 -2.42 15.96 17.12
N VAL A 351 -3.37 16.69 16.53
CA VAL A 351 -4.47 17.34 17.28
C VAL A 351 -5.82 16.93 16.74
N ALA A 352 -6.73 16.54 17.65
CA ALA A 352 -8.15 16.39 17.37
C ALA A 352 -8.95 17.45 18.14
N THR A 353 -9.96 18.02 17.49
CA THR A 353 -10.84 19.06 18.04
C THR A 353 -12.23 18.50 18.37
N ALA A 354 -13.09 19.30 19.01
CA ALA A 354 -14.47 18.93 19.29
C ALA A 354 -15.30 18.60 18.04
N ASP A 355 -14.93 19.12 16.86
CA ASP A 355 -15.61 18.79 15.59
C ASP A 355 -15.43 17.32 15.20
N HIS A 356 -14.36 16.68 15.69
CA HIS A 356 -14.06 15.28 15.43
C HIS A 356 -14.71 14.33 16.44
N ALA A 357 -15.23 14.83 17.56
CA ALA A 357 -15.72 14.03 18.68
C ALA A 357 -16.88 13.07 18.30
N GLY A 358 -17.68 13.44 17.30
CA GLY A 358 -18.79 12.62 16.80
C GLY A 358 -18.39 11.51 15.83
N SER A 359 -17.13 11.48 15.35
CA SER A 359 -16.67 10.46 14.42
C SER A 359 -16.57 9.09 15.10
N PRO A 360 -17.08 8.00 14.49
CA PRO A 360 -16.93 6.66 15.04
C PRO A 360 -15.47 6.23 15.23
N PHE A 361 -14.53 6.81 14.50
CA PHE A 361 -13.09 6.59 14.69
C PHE A 361 -12.64 6.83 16.14
N TRP A 362 -13.16 7.90 16.75
CA TRP A 362 -12.75 8.36 18.07
C TRP A 362 -13.58 7.78 19.22
N ARG A 363 -14.53 6.87 18.95
CA ARG A 363 -15.36 6.27 20.01
C ARG A 363 -14.50 5.63 21.09
N ASP A 364 -14.99 5.69 22.33
CA ASP A 364 -14.29 5.15 23.50
C ASP A 364 -12.89 5.77 23.77
N THR A 365 -12.62 6.95 23.21
CA THR A 365 -11.41 7.72 23.50
C THR A 365 -11.71 9.04 24.21
N ALA A 366 -10.66 9.72 24.68
CA ALA A 366 -10.79 11.08 25.20
C ALA A 366 -11.27 12.09 24.15
N VAL A 367 -11.08 11.83 22.85
CA VAL A 367 -11.52 12.71 21.77
C VAL A 367 -13.06 12.74 21.68
N ALA A 368 -13.73 11.60 21.90
CA ALA A 368 -15.20 11.53 21.88
C ALA A 368 -15.88 12.36 22.98
N ALA A 369 -15.13 12.79 24.01
CA ALA A 369 -15.63 13.64 25.09
C ALA A 369 -15.37 15.13 24.87
N LEU A 370 -14.69 15.52 23.79
CA LEU A 370 -14.39 16.92 23.50
C LEU A 370 -15.67 17.71 23.21
N SER A 371 -15.70 18.97 23.64
CA SER A 371 -16.82 19.88 23.39
C SER A 371 -16.35 21.34 23.35
N GLY A 372 -17.08 22.19 22.63
CA GLY A 372 -16.70 23.59 22.49
C GLY A 372 -15.33 23.74 21.83
N ALA A 373 -14.41 24.47 22.46
CA ALA A 373 -13.06 24.74 21.93
C ALA A 373 -11.98 23.80 22.47
N SER A 374 -12.34 22.71 23.16
CA SER A 374 -11.35 21.76 23.69
C SER A 374 -10.69 20.95 22.58
N THR A 375 -9.40 20.67 22.74
CA THR A 375 -8.64 19.78 21.88
C THR A 375 -8.06 18.62 22.68
N TRP A 376 -7.80 17.53 21.99
CA TRP A 376 -6.86 16.51 22.42
C TRP A 376 -5.59 16.62 21.57
N THR A 377 -4.44 16.51 22.21
CA THR A 377 -3.13 16.64 21.56
C THR A 377 -2.31 15.42 21.93
N SER A 378 -1.70 14.77 20.93
CA SER A 378 -0.81 13.64 21.16
C SER A 378 0.50 14.08 21.83
N PRO A 379 1.34 13.14 22.29
CA PRO A 379 2.75 13.42 22.51
C PRO A 379 3.39 14.04 21.25
N ASP A 380 4.47 14.80 21.46
CA ASP A 380 5.31 15.31 20.39
C ASP A 380 5.93 14.17 19.58
N HIS A 381 6.33 14.44 18.34
CA HIS A 381 6.88 13.48 17.36
C HIS A 381 5.89 12.45 16.76
N ILE A 382 4.59 12.52 17.03
CA ILE A 382 3.63 11.65 16.33
C ILE A 382 3.51 12.05 14.86
N ILE A 383 3.52 13.36 14.58
CA ILE A 383 3.74 13.87 13.23
C ILE A 383 5.25 14.03 13.06
N GLY A 384 5.84 13.10 12.35
CA GLY A 384 7.24 13.12 11.96
C GLY A 384 7.61 11.86 11.20
N PHE A 385 8.86 11.68 10.80
CA PHE A 385 9.80 12.77 10.62
C PHE A 385 9.35 13.60 9.42
N GLU A 386 8.82 12.92 8.40
CA GLU A 386 8.10 13.49 7.27
C GLU A 386 6.58 13.41 7.44
N GLY A 387 5.87 14.28 6.72
CA GLY A 387 4.43 14.38 6.80
C GLY A 387 3.77 14.87 5.52
N ASP A 388 2.50 14.53 5.41
CA ASP A 388 1.65 14.84 4.26
C ASP A 388 0.58 15.85 4.67
N GLU A 389 0.03 16.56 3.69
CA GLU A 389 -1.19 17.34 3.84
C GLU A 389 -2.40 16.55 3.33
N PRO A 390 -3.60 16.76 3.91
CA PRO A 390 -4.80 16.11 3.41
C PRO A 390 -5.11 16.58 1.97
N ALA A 391 -5.59 15.66 1.13
CA ALA A 391 -5.77 15.88 -0.30
C ALA A 391 -6.81 16.96 -0.67
N ASP A 392 -7.68 17.35 0.26
CA ASP A 392 -8.65 18.45 0.09
C ASP A 392 -8.00 19.85 0.15
N MET A 393 -6.69 19.93 0.37
CA MET A 393 -5.90 21.14 0.14
C MET A 393 -5.69 21.44 -1.35
N ASP A 394 -5.86 20.45 -2.24
CA ASP A 394 -5.86 20.61 -3.69
C ASP A 394 -7.11 19.95 -4.31
N PRO A 395 -8.12 20.73 -4.72
CA PRO A 395 -9.36 20.20 -5.30
C PRO A 395 -9.17 19.31 -6.54
N GLY A 396 -8.03 19.41 -7.23
CA GLY A 396 -7.71 18.57 -8.39
C GLY A 396 -7.26 17.16 -8.02
N GLU A 397 -7.01 16.89 -6.74
CA GLU A 397 -6.41 15.65 -6.24
C GLU A 397 -7.19 15.00 -5.10
N THR A 398 -8.35 15.56 -4.75
CA THR A 398 -9.15 15.12 -3.61
C THR A 398 -10.04 13.91 -3.96
N PRO A 399 -9.93 12.78 -3.25
CA PRO A 399 -10.94 11.72 -3.31
C PRO A 399 -12.31 12.23 -2.87
N SER A 400 -13.38 11.78 -3.53
CA SER A 400 -14.75 12.17 -3.18
C SER A 400 -15.09 11.80 -1.73
N GLY A 401 -15.75 12.72 -1.01
CA GLY A 401 -16.23 12.49 0.34
C GLY A 401 -15.14 12.37 1.41
N LEU A 402 -13.90 12.79 1.13
CA LEU A 402 -12.80 12.73 2.10
C LEU A 402 -13.15 13.46 3.40
N LEU A 403 -12.95 12.78 4.52
CA LEU A 403 -13.13 13.26 5.87
C LEU A 403 -11.77 13.51 6.52
N ARG A 404 -11.65 14.61 7.25
CA ARG A 404 -10.56 14.83 8.21
C ARG A 404 -10.99 14.26 9.56
N LEU A 405 -10.21 13.34 10.10
CA LEU A 405 -10.39 12.72 11.42
C LEU A 405 -9.59 13.45 12.50
N SER A 406 -8.63 14.27 12.14
CA SER A 406 -7.92 15.18 13.02
C SER A 406 -7.54 16.42 12.23
N GLU A 407 -7.09 17.49 12.88
CA GLU A 407 -6.63 18.67 12.15
C GLU A 407 -5.72 19.54 13.02
N VAL A 408 -4.58 19.94 12.44
CA VAL A 408 -3.68 20.95 13.01
C VAL A 408 -2.92 21.66 11.90
N THR A 409 -2.65 22.95 12.08
CA THR A 409 -1.80 23.73 11.18
C THR A 409 -0.60 24.29 11.93
N TYR A 410 0.58 24.08 11.36
CA TYR A 410 1.85 24.58 11.86
C TYR A 410 2.49 25.52 10.84
N THR A 411 3.06 26.64 11.29
CA THR A 411 3.94 27.44 10.43
C THR A 411 5.35 26.88 10.48
N VAL A 412 5.86 26.42 9.33
CA VAL A 412 7.16 25.78 9.20
C VAL A 412 8.08 26.56 8.26
N ALA A 413 9.39 26.46 8.45
CA ALA A 413 10.38 27.20 7.68
C ALA A 413 11.40 26.26 7.03
N ASN A 414 11.57 26.40 5.71
CA ASN A 414 12.50 25.63 4.87
C ASN A 414 12.28 24.11 4.88
N LEU A 415 11.01 23.68 4.94
CA LEU A 415 10.63 22.26 4.98
C LEU A 415 9.46 21.92 4.04
N ILE A 416 8.82 22.91 3.42
CA ILE A 416 7.69 22.67 2.52
C ILE A 416 8.20 22.27 1.13
N ALA A 417 7.69 21.13 0.64
CA ALA A 417 7.87 20.63 -0.71
C ALA A 417 7.02 21.42 -1.73
N ASP A 418 7.61 21.72 -2.89
CA ASP A 418 6.85 22.22 -4.05
C ASP A 418 5.93 21.13 -4.66
N ASP A 419 5.08 21.53 -5.60
CA ASP A 419 4.08 20.64 -6.19
C ASP A 419 4.66 19.46 -6.97
N ASP A 420 5.86 19.63 -7.49
CA ASP A 420 6.56 18.57 -8.19
C ASP A 420 7.28 17.62 -7.23
N GLY A 421 7.46 17.99 -5.95
CA GLY A 421 8.28 17.22 -5.03
C GLY A 421 9.78 17.28 -5.37
N ASN A 422 10.22 18.42 -5.90
CA ASN A 422 11.59 18.70 -6.34
C ASN A 422 12.36 19.59 -5.35
N ILE A 423 11.71 20.63 -4.81
CA ILE A 423 12.31 21.65 -3.95
C ILE A 423 11.66 21.58 -2.57
N TYR A 424 12.48 21.51 -1.52
CA TYR A 424 12.02 21.35 -0.13
C TYR A 424 12.31 22.56 0.77
N THR A 425 12.66 23.70 0.17
CA THR A 425 13.05 24.92 0.92
C THR A 425 11.88 25.89 1.13
N GLY A 426 10.64 25.46 0.84
CA GLY A 426 9.46 26.28 1.07
C GLY A 426 9.25 26.56 2.55
N SER A 427 8.64 27.72 2.85
CA SER A 427 8.23 28.12 4.19
C SER A 427 6.77 28.57 4.11
N GLY A 428 5.99 28.29 5.15
CA GLY A 428 4.56 28.60 5.16
C GLY A 428 3.81 27.72 6.13
N ASP A 429 2.49 27.67 5.96
CA ASP A 429 1.63 26.82 6.74
C ASP A 429 1.66 25.39 6.19
N TYR A 430 1.77 24.42 7.09
CA TYR A 430 1.64 23.00 6.88
C TYR A 430 0.42 22.52 7.65
N THR A 431 -0.54 21.89 6.98
CA THR A 431 -1.73 21.32 7.65
C THR A 431 -1.66 19.81 7.68
N HIS A 432 -1.68 19.22 8.88
CA HIS A 432 -1.80 17.78 9.05
C HIS A 432 -3.23 17.39 9.44
N ALA A 433 -3.70 16.30 8.87
CA ALA A 433 -4.94 15.64 9.25
C ALA A 433 -4.81 14.14 9.01
N LEU A 434 -5.30 13.32 9.93
CA LEU A 434 -5.71 11.95 9.60
C LEU A 434 -6.87 12.03 8.61
N THR A 435 -6.85 11.24 7.53
CA THR A 435 -7.92 11.24 6.53
C THR A 435 -8.59 9.90 6.39
N LEU A 436 -9.86 9.93 6.01
CA LEU A 436 -10.64 8.75 5.66
C LEU A 436 -11.56 9.08 4.49
N TYR A 437 -11.56 8.26 3.45
CA TYR A 437 -12.57 8.31 2.39
C TYR A 437 -13.11 6.92 2.09
N ARG A 438 -14.29 6.87 1.46
CA ARG A 438 -14.89 5.63 0.96
C ARG A 438 -14.79 5.60 -0.56
N ALA A 439 -14.11 4.59 -1.10
CA ALA A 439 -14.04 4.35 -2.53
C ALA A 439 -15.40 3.89 -3.07
N GLN A 440 -15.59 3.99 -4.39
CA GLN A 440 -16.84 3.56 -5.04
C GLN A 440 -17.14 2.07 -4.81
N SER A 441 -16.11 1.25 -4.62
CA SER A 441 -16.23 -0.18 -4.27
C SER A 441 -16.78 -0.44 -2.87
N GLY A 442 -16.90 0.59 -2.03
CA GLY A 442 -17.20 0.50 -0.60
C GLY A 442 -15.97 0.41 0.30
N ALA A 443 -14.77 0.22 -0.26
CA ALA A 443 -13.53 0.18 0.52
C ALA A 443 -13.29 1.50 1.26
N MET A 444 -12.98 1.41 2.55
CA MET A 444 -12.51 2.54 3.35
C MET A 444 -11.00 2.68 3.21
N VAL A 445 -10.54 3.90 2.97
CA VAL A 445 -9.12 4.22 2.81
C VAL A 445 -8.71 5.28 3.83
N PHE A 446 -7.84 4.87 4.74
CA PHE A 446 -7.30 5.68 5.82
C PHE A 446 -5.86 6.13 5.53
N GLY A 447 -5.59 7.41 5.72
CA GLY A 447 -4.26 8.00 5.61
C GLY A 447 -3.81 8.63 6.92
N ALA A 448 -2.68 8.17 7.46
CA ALA A 448 -2.08 8.77 8.65
C ALA A 448 -1.35 10.08 8.36
N GLY A 449 -0.85 10.25 7.13
CA GLY A 449 -0.15 11.46 6.67
C GLY A 449 1.14 11.73 7.45
N THR A 450 1.76 10.70 8.02
CA THR A 450 3.02 10.81 8.77
C THR A 450 3.71 9.47 8.96
N VAL A 451 5.05 9.46 8.84
CA VAL A 451 5.88 8.25 8.98
C VAL A 451 5.79 7.67 10.40
N GLN A 452 5.66 8.51 11.43
CA GLN A 452 5.84 8.15 12.83
C GLN A 452 4.53 7.83 13.56
N TYR A 453 3.41 7.66 12.86
CA TYR A 453 2.12 7.33 13.49
C TYR A 453 2.22 6.13 14.45
N ALA A 454 2.98 5.11 14.05
CA ALA A 454 3.18 3.89 14.84
C ALA A 454 3.91 4.10 16.18
N TRP A 455 4.61 5.22 16.38
CA TRP A 455 5.20 5.58 17.69
C TRP A 455 4.11 5.82 18.73
N GLY A 456 2.92 6.25 18.29
CA GLY A 456 1.72 6.36 19.13
C GLY A 456 1.12 5.01 19.54
N LEU A 457 1.63 3.90 19.00
CA LEU A 457 1.12 2.54 19.21
C LEU A 457 2.04 1.69 20.10
N ASP A 458 3.37 1.80 19.95
CA ASP A 458 4.36 1.09 20.77
C ASP A 458 5.65 1.92 20.93
N ASP A 459 6.18 2.00 22.16
CA ASP A 459 7.38 2.80 22.48
C ASP A 459 8.70 2.12 22.05
N ILE A 460 8.69 0.87 21.59
CA ILE A 460 9.93 0.16 21.24
C ILE A 460 10.28 0.38 19.77
N HIS A 461 11.08 1.41 19.52
CA HIS A 461 11.59 1.74 18.19
C HIS A 461 12.93 2.48 18.22
N ASP A 462 13.61 2.52 17.08
CA ASP A 462 14.80 3.36 16.90
C ASP A 462 14.42 4.85 16.89
N ARG A 463 15.37 5.71 17.26
CA ARG A 463 15.18 7.17 17.38
C ARG A 463 14.12 7.62 18.40
N HIS A 464 13.79 6.77 19.37
CA HIS A 464 12.90 7.14 20.46
C HIS A 464 13.43 8.38 21.23
N PRO A 465 12.66 9.48 21.33
CA PRO A 465 13.12 10.74 21.94
C PRO A 465 13.19 10.70 23.48
N GLY A 466 12.68 9.63 24.09
CA GLY A 466 12.53 9.48 25.54
C GLY A 466 11.08 9.73 25.98
N GLY A 467 10.72 9.28 27.18
CA GLY A 467 9.33 9.35 27.66
C GLY A 467 8.45 8.20 27.17
N THR A 468 7.15 8.46 27.04
CA THR A 468 6.13 7.52 26.55
C THR A 468 5.37 8.24 25.45
N LEU A 469 5.47 7.72 24.22
CA LEU A 469 4.76 8.23 23.04
C LEU A 469 3.50 7.42 22.76
N ALA A 470 3.52 6.12 23.10
CA ALA A 470 2.37 5.26 22.96
C ALA A 470 1.18 5.79 23.80
N THR A 471 0.00 5.91 23.17
CA THR A 471 -1.21 6.39 23.85
C THR A 471 -2.38 5.45 23.66
N THR A 472 -3.19 5.28 24.69
CA THR A 472 -4.45 4.52 24.56
C THR A 472 -5.42 5.18 23.59
N VAL A 473 -5.33 6.50 23.36
CA VAL A 473 -6.20 7.23 22.43
C VAL A 473 -5.93 6.83 20.98
N LEU A 474 -4.67 6.83 20.53
CA LEU A 474 -4.33 6.40 19.16
C LEU A 474 -4.51 4.89 18.98
N GLN A 475 -4.14 4.10 19.99
CA GLN A 475 -4.35 2.65 19.98
C GLN A 475 -5.84 2.29 19.86
N GLN A 476 -6.71 2.93 20.66
CA GLN A 476 -8.16 2.69 20.58
C GLN A 476 -8.72 3.15 19.24
N ALA A 477 -8.33 4.33 18.75
CA ALA A 477 -8.85 4.86 17.49
C ALA A 477 -8.50 3.98 16.28
N LEU A 478 -7.28 3.47 16.20
CA LEU A 478 -6.91 2.52 15.15
C LEU A 478 -7.61 1.16 15.33
N THR A 479 -7.79 0.71 16.57
CA THR A 479 -8.53 -0.54 16.88
C THR A 479 -10.00 -0.46 16.46
N ASN A 480 -10.64 0.69 16.70
CA ASN A 480 -12.00 0.99 16.25
C ASN A 480 -12.11 0.90 14.73
N LEU A 481 -11.19 1.55 14.02
CA LEU A 481 -11.18 1.56 12.56
C LEU A 481 -10.97 0.17 11.96
N LEU A 482 -10.01 -0.59 12.50
CA LEU A 482 -9.76 -1.96 12.03
C LEU A 482 -10.98 -2.85 12.24
N ALA A 483 -11.69 -2.72 13.37
CA ALA A 483 -12.93 -3.45 13.60
C ALA A 483 -14.05 -3.05 12.62
N ASP A 484 -14.16 -1.77 12.28
CA ASP A 484 -15.12 -1.27 11.27
C ASP A 484 -14.78 -1.74 9.85
N MET A 485 -13.49 -1.97 9.58
CA MET A 485 -12.98 -2.59 8.35
C MET A 485 -13.10 -4.12 8.33
N GLY A 486 -13.77 -4.74 9.32
CA GLY A 486 -13.95 -6.20 9.38
C GLY A 486 -12.77 -6.97 9.98
N VAL A 487 -11.80 -6.28 10.59
CA VAL A 487 -10.60 -6.87 11.21
C VAL A 487 -10.62 -6.61 12.73
N PRO A 488 -11.42 -7.34 13.52
CA PRO A 488 -11.43 -7.17 14.97
C PRO A 488 -10.14 -7.73 15.61
N PRO A 489 -9.69 -7.16 16.74
CA PRO A 489 -8.58 -7.72 17.51
C PRO A 489 -8.99 -9.02 18.21
N GLU A 490 -8.04 -9.92 18.47
CA GLU A 490 -8.29 -11.09 19.33
C GLU A 490 -7.88 -10.85 20.78
N THR A 491 -6.95 -9.93 21.01
CA THR A 491 -6.47 -9.52 22.33
C THR A 491 -6.41 -8.00 22.42
N LEU A 492 -6.58 -7.46 23.62
CA LEU A 492 -6.51 -6.01 23.83
C LEU A 492 -5.46 -5.63 24.87
N PRO A 493 -4.56 -4.69 24.54
CA PRO A 493 -3.77 -3.99 25.54
C PRO A 493 -4.63 -3.41 26.66
N ALA A 494 -4.08 -3.38 27.88
CA ALA A 494 -4.75 -2.79 29.03
C ALA A 494 -5.13 -1.33 28.77
N GLY A 495 -6.39 -0.98 29.08
CA GLY A 495 -6.93 0.37 28.89
C GLY A 495 -7.68 0.57 27.58
N LEU A 496 -7.67 -0.40 26.66
CA LEU A 496 -8.55 -0.41 25.49
C LEU A 496 -9.90 -1.07 25.80
N VAL A 497 -10.91 -0.70 25.02
CA VAL A 497 -12.28 -1.21 25.04
C VAL A 497 -12.50 -2.03 23.77
N GLU A 498 -13.18 -3.18 23.92
CA GLU A 498 -13.58 -4.03 22.79
C GLU A 498 -14.43 -3.23 21.79
N PRO A 499 -13.95 -3.02 20.55
CA PRO A 499 -14.69 -2.23 19.59
C PRO A 499 -15.94 -2.99 19.14
N VAL A 500 -17.09 -2.32 19.19
CA VAL A 500 -18.28 -2.76 18.45
C VAL A 500 -18.18 -2.18 17.04
N PRO A 501 -18.12 -3.01 15.97
CA PRO A 501 -18.05 -2.50 14.61
C PRO A 501 -19.26 -1.67 14.24
N VAL A 502 -19.05 -0.61 13.47
CA VAL A 502 -20.10 0.20 12.86
C VAL A 502 -19.95 0.22 11.33
N ASP A 503 -21.07 0.43 10.65
CA ASP A 503 -21.09 0.56 9.20
C ASP A 503 -20.50 1.91 8.73
N SER A 504 -20.00 1.95 7.50
CA SER A 504 -19.42 3.15 6.90
C SER A 504 -20.38 4.36 6.87
N THR A 505 -21.69 4.14 6.85
CA THR A 505 -22.70 5.21 6.98
C THR A 505 -22.64 5.95 8.31
N ALA A 506 -22.14 5.33 9.38
CA ALA A 506 -21.95 5.99 10.66
C ALA A 506 -20.89 7.10 10.61
N TYR A 507 -19.97 7.03 9.64
CA TYR A 507 -19.00 8.09 9.34
C TYR A 507 -19.60 9.23 8.51
N GLY A 508 -20.84 9.09 8.05
CA GLY A 508 -21.50 10.04 7.15
C GLY A 508 -21.30 9.77 5.67
N PHE A 509 -20.70 8.62 5.31
CA PHE A 509 -20.66 8.19 3.91
C PHE A 509 -22.07 7.82 3.45
N THR A 510 -22.47 8.29 2.28
CA THR A 510 -23.69 7.80 1.63
C THR A 510 -23.36 6.46 1.01
N GLU A 511 -24.19 5.45 1.27
CA GLU A 511 -24.21 4.25 0.44
C GLU A 511 -24.52 4.71 -0.99
N ASP A 512 -23.52 4.75 -1.86
CA ASP A 512 -23.79 4.73 -3.29
C ASP A 512 -24.58 3.44 -3.53
N PRO A 513 -25.82 3.52 -4.04
CA PRO A 513 -26.61 2.32 -4.24
C PRO A 513 -25.84 1.43 -5.21
N MET A 514 -25.29 0.32 -4.71
CA MET A 514 -24.65 -0.70 -5.56
C MET A 514 -25.61 -1.01 -6.71
N ALA A 515 -25.21 -0.62 -7.92
CA ALA A 515 -26.13 -0.39 -9.01
C ALA A 515 -26.26 -1.58 -9.96
N ASN A 516 -25.76 -2.76 -9.59
CA ASN A 516 -26.06 -4.05 -10.24
C ASN A 516 -27.58 -4.33 -10.21
N ALA A 517 -28.30 -3.59 -11.03
CA ALA A 517 -29.72 -3.35 -10.88
C ALA A 517 -30.34 -2.95 -12.22
N ALA A 518 -31.63 -3.29 -12.36
CA ALA A 518 -32.46 -2.81 -13.44
C ALA A 518 -33.11 -1.46 -13.10
N PHE A 519 -33.19 -0.56 -14.09
CA PHE A 519 -33.85 0.74 -13.97
C PHE A 519 -35.33 0.58 -13.63
N ASN A 520 -35.92 1.52 -12.88
CA ASN A 520 -37.35 1.44 -12.52
C ASN A 520 -38.24 1.53 -13.76
N LYS A 521 -37.86 2.37 -14.72
CA LYS A 521 -38.57 2.55 -15.99
C LYS A 521 -38.51 1.32 -16.90
N PHE A 522 -37.49 0.49 -16.76
CA PHE A 522 -37.45 -0.82 -17.39
C PHE A 522 -38.53 -1.75 -16.84
N LYS A 523 -38.62 -1.87 -15.51
CA LYS A 523 -39.63 -2.70 -14.82
C LYS A 523 -41.05 -2.25 -15.15
N GLU A 524 -41.29 -0.94 -15.17
CA GLU A 524 -42.57 -0.35 -15.59
C GLU A 524 -42.89 -0.65 -17.06
N GLY A 525 -41.94 -0.41 -17.96
CA GLY A 525 -42.16 -0.58 -19.39
C GLY A 525 -42.27 -2.04 -19.85
N LEU A 526 -41.72 -3.00 -19.11
CA LEU A 526 -41.96 -4.43 -19.35
C LEU A 526 -43.44 -4.79 -19.24
N LEU A 527 -44.14 -4.24 -18.23
CA LEU A 527 -45.59 -4.40 -18.08
C LEU A 527 -46.38 -3.60 -19.12
N GLY A 528 -45.82 -2.47 -19.55
CA GLY A 528 -46.41 -1.57 -20.54
C GLY A 528 -46.16 -1.95 -22.01
N GLY A 529 -45.41 -3.01 -22.30
CA GLY A 529 -45.05 -3.41 -23.67
C GLY A 529 -44.13 -2.41 -24.39
N LEU A 530 -43.31 -1.68 -23.63
CA LEU A 530 -42.34 -0.71 -24.16
C LEU A 530 -40.97 -1.33 -24.45
N TYR A 531 -40.74 -2.55 -23.95
CA TYR A 531 -39.53 -3.33 -24.17
C TYR A 531 -39.87 -4.68 -24.81
N ASP A 532 -39.03 -5.13 -25.73
CA ASP A 532 -39.06 -6.48 -26.27
C ASP A 532 -37.63 -7.03 -26.33
N LEU A 533 -37.27 -7.83 -25.32
CA LEU A 533 -35.91 -8.40 -25.20
C LEU A 533 -35.61 -9.51 -26.21
N ASN A 534 -36.59 -9.93 -27.03
CA ASN A 534 -36.43 -10.99 -28.01
C ASN A 534 -36.34 -10.44 -29.44
N THR A 535 -37.18 -9.45 -29.78
CA THR A 535 -37.24 -8.91 -31.15
C THR A 535 -36.57 -7.55 -31.31
N ALA A 536 -36.43 -6.78 -30.23
CA ALA A 536 -35.71 -5.51 -30.28
C ALA A 536 -34.20 -5.73 -30.24
N THR A 537 -33.47 -4.74 -30.75
CA THR A 537 -32.00 -4.74 -30.71
C THR A 537 -31.55 -4.34 -29.31
N ILE A 538 -30.88 -5.26 -28.60
CA ILE A 538 -30.28 -5.01 -27.28
C ILE A 538 -28.78 -4.86 -27.42
N LYS A 539 -28.17 -3.90 -26.70
CA LYS A 539 -26.73 -3.62 -26.72
C LYS A 539 -26.20 -3.38 -25.31
N ALA A 540 -24.89 -3.52 -25.16
CA ALA A 540 -24.14 -3.14 -23.98
C ALA A 540 -23.17 -1.98 -24.30
N ALA A 541 -22.90 -1.12 -23.33
CA ALA A 541 -21.94 -0.02 -23.48
C ALA A 541 -21.11 0.17 -22.22
N LEU A 542 -19.84 0.53 -22.39
CA LEU A 542 -19.00 0.97 -21.28
C LEU A 542 -19.33 2.43 -20.96
N VAL A 543 -19.47 2.74 -19.68
CA VAL A 543 -19.85 4.07 -19.21
C VAL A 543 -18.79 4.63 -18.27
N ARG A 544 -18.49 5.92 -18.43
CA ARG A 544 -17.61 6.68 -17.53
C ARG A 544 -18.35 7.86 -16.91
N GLY A 545 -18.01 8.19 -15.68
CA GLY A 545 -18.51 9.39 -14.98
C GLY A 545 -20.02 9.43 -14.78
N TYR A 546 -20.72 8.30 -14.90
CA TYR A 546 -22.15 8.20 -14.64
C TYR A 546 -22.38 7.63 -13.24
N THR A 547 -23.19 8.33 -12.45
CA THR A 547 -23.74 7.82 -11.19
C THR A 547 -25.13 7.26 -11.48
N PHE A 548 -25.39 6.03 -11.08
CA PHE A 548 -26.66 5.36 -11.34
C PHE A 548 -27.84 6.12 -10.71
N ASP A 549 -28.81 6.50 -11.54
CA ASP A 549 -30.11 6.99 -11.09
C ASP A 549 -31.19 5.99 -11.52
N PRO A 550 -31.90 5.32 -10.57
CA PRO A 550 -32.91 4.33 -10.91
C PRO A 550 -34.13 4.93 -11.65
N THR A 551 -34.26 6.26 -11.70
CA THR A 551 -35.35 6.97 -12.39
C THR A 551 -35.06 7.25 -13.87
N ASP A 552 -33.81 7.12 -14.32
CA ASP A 552 -33.42 7.32 -15.72
C ASP A 552 -34.16 6.34 -16.65
N GLU A 553 -34.50 6.82 -17.84
CA GLU A 553 -35.31 6.08 -18.82
C GLU A 553 -34.56 5.82 -20.12
N PHE A 554 -33.72 6.76 -20.56
CA PHE A 554 -33.08 6.73 -21.86
C PHE A 554 -31.56 6.86 -21.79
N VAL A 555 -30.86 6.39 -22.84
CA VAL A 555 -29.41 6.59 -22.98
C VAL A 555 -29.03 8.08 -22.94
N ALA A 556 -29.92 8.96 -23.39
CA ALA A 556 -29.78 10.40 -23.25
C ALA A 556 -29.59 10.88 -21.79
N ASP A 557 -30.23 10.22 -20.83
CA ASP A 557 -30.11 10.56 -19.40
C ASP A 557 -28.72 10.19 -18.87
N VAL A 558 -28.22 9.01 -19.26
CA VAL A 558 -26.86 8.55 -18.92
C VAL A 558 -25.78 9.45 -19.51
N VAL A 559 -25.94 9.93 -20.74
CA VAL A 559 -24.95 10.84 -21.36
C VAL A 559 -25.11 12.30 -20.92
N ALA A 560 -26.19 12.64 -20.21
CA ALA A 560 -26.34 13.98 -19.64
C ALA A 560 -25.38 14.21 -18.47
N THR A 561 -25.06 13.16 -17.72
CA THR A 561 -24.16 13.21 -16.55
C THR A 561 -22.89 12.39 -16.73
N GLY A 562 -22.88 11.40 -17.64
CA GLY A 562 -21.73 10.55 -17.95
C GLY A 562 -21.32 10.56 -19.42
N THR A 563 -20.54 9.56 -19.84
CA THR A 563 -20.11 9.39 -21.23
C THR A 563 -20.07 7.91 -21.61
N ILE A 564 -20.58 7.57 -22.80
CA ILE A 564 -20.41 6.24 -23.39
C ILE A 564 -19.02 6.13 -24.02
N ASN A 565 -18.26 5.12 -23.62
CA ASN A 565 -16.93 4.81 -24.15
C ASN A 565 -16.94 3.51 -24.97
N GLY A 566 -17.74 3.52 -26.03
CA GLY A 566 -17.95 2.36 -26.89
C GLY A 566 -19.26 1.63 -26.59
N THR A 567 -19.77 0.97 -27.63
CA THR A 567 -21.01 0.18 -27.58
C THR A 567 -20.79 -1.13 -28.34
N SER A 568 -21.36 -2.21 -27.84
CA SER A 568 -21.29 -3.53 -28.46
C SER A 568 -22.06 -3.57 -29.78
N ALA A 569 -21.85 -4.65 -30.55
CA ALA A 569 -22.85 -5.07 -31.52
C ALA A 569 -24.16 -5.47 -30.82
N ALA A 570 -25.21 -5.74 -31.61
CA ALA A 570 -26.43 -6.34 -31.08
C ALA A 570 -26.09 -7.67 -30.35
N LEU A 571 -26.64 -7.86 -29.16
CA LEU A 571 -26.47 -9.12 -28.42
C LEU A 571 -27.07 -10.26 -29.23
N ALA A 572 -26.30 -11.33 -29.43
CA ALA A 572 -26.70 -12.46 -30.27
C ALA A 572 -27.42 -13.52 -29.45
N ASN A 573 -28.32 -14.26 -30.10
CA ASN A 573 -29.07 -15.39 -29.52
C ASN A 573 -29.73 -15.08 -28.16
N PRO A 574 -30.56 -14.02 -28.06
CA PRO A 574 -31.23 -13.70 -26.81
C PRO A 574 -32.15 -14.86 -26.38
N THR A 575 -32.16 -15.16 -25.09
CA THR A 575 -33.07 -16.13 -24.49
C THR A 575 -33.85 -15.51 -23.33
N LEU A 576 -35.11 -15.94 -23.20
CA LEU A 576 -36.02 -15.52 -22.13
C LEU A 576 -36.66 -16.77 -21.53
N THR A 577 -36.13 -17.23 -20.39
CA THR A 577 -36.60 -18.45 -19.72
C THR A 577 -36.76 -18.19 -18.24
N ASP A 578 -37.91 -18.54 -17.65
CA ASP A 578 -38.19 -18.38 -16.21
C ASP A 578 -37.91 -16.97 -15.65
N GLY A 579 -38.18 -15.94 -16.45
CA GLY A 579 -37.93 -14.53 -16.10
C GLY A 579 -36.47 -14.10 -16.21
N VAL A 580 -35.58 -14.96 -16.71
CA VAL A 580 -34.16 -14.67 -16.93
C VAL A 580 -33.92 -14.28 -18.38
N PHE A 581 -33.28 -13.13 -18.58
CA PHE A 581 -32.73 -12.68 -19.85
C PHE A 581 -31.25 -13.05 -19.94
N ASP A 582 -30.88 -13.68 -21.05
CA ASP A 582 -29.51 -14.08 -21.36
C ASP A 582 -29.23 -13.88 -22.85
N ALA A 583 -27.95 -13.81 -23.22
CA ALA A 583 -27.48 -13.73 -24.60
C ALA A 583 -26.04 -14.24 -24.70
N ASP A 584 -25.53 -14.40 -25.93
CA ASP A 584 -24.12 -14.71 -26.12
C ASP A 584 -23.20 -13.60 -25.57
N ASP A 585 -22.01 -14.00 -25.11
CA ASP A 585 -20.93 -13.08 -24.75
C ASP A 585 -20.65 -12.10 -25.89
N THR A 586 -20.25 -10.88 -25.54
CA THR A 586 -20.05 -9.81 -26.51
C THR A 586 -18.71 -9.11 -26.35
N SER A 587 -18.45 -8.11 -27.18
CA SER A 587 -17.27 -7.27 -27.07
C SER A 587 -17.59 -5.81 -27.40
N ILE A 588 -16.89 -4.90 -26.74
CA ILE A 588 -17.06 -3.45 -26.88
C ILE A 588 -15.77 -2.85 -27.41
N ALA A 589 -15.83 -2.20 -28.57
CA ALA A 589 -14.73 -1.41 -29.08
C ALA A 589 -14.70 -0.05 -28.37
N THR A 590 -13.63 0.23 -27.63
CA THR A 590 -13.50 1.46 -26.83
C THR A 590 -13.08 2.63 -27.70
N THR A 591 -13.63 3.80 -27.40
CA THR A 591 -13.40 5.03 -28.17
C THR A 591 -12.33 5.93 -27.58
N ALA A 592 -11.97 5.71 -26.31
CA ALA A 592 -10.96 6.45 -25.58
C ALA A 592 -10.26 5.56 -24.53
N ASN A 593 -8.99 5.85 -24.28
CA ASN A 593 -8.25 5.31 -23.14
C ASN A 593 -8.69 6.05 -21.86
N ALA A 594 -9.79 5.60 -21.26
CA ALA A 594 -10.40 6.22 -20.09
C ALA A 594 -11.04 5.16 -19.20
N THR A 595 -11.01 5.38 -17.89
CA THR A 595 -11.61 4.49 -16.89
C THR A 595 -13.13 4.48 -17.01
N ASN A 596 -13.69 3.28 -17.15
CA ASN A 596 -15.11 3.02 -17.25
C ASN A 596 -15.54 2.34 -15.95
N HIS A 597 -16.55 2.91 -15.31
CA HIS A 597 -16.99 2.52 -13.97
C HIS A 597 -18.24 1.66 -14.02
N GLY A 598 -18.77 1.39 -15.22
CA GLY A 598 -19.87 0.47 -15.36
C GLY A 598 -20.17 0.05 -16.78
N LEU A 599 -21.03 -0.97 -16.86
CA LEU A 599 -21.58 -1.56 -18.06
C LEU A 599 -23.08 -1.27 -18.11
N LEU A 600 -23.52 -0.57 -19.13
CA LEU A 600 -24.92 -0.28 -19.38
C LEU A 600 -25.50 -1.28 -20.37
N VAL A 601 -26.67 -1.86 -20.07
CA VAL A 601 -27.48 -2.66 -21.00
C VAL A 601 -28.73 -1.87 -21.36
N PHE A 602 -29.05 -1.79 -22.65
CA PHE A 602 -30.15 -0.97 -23.15
C PHE A 602 -30.74 -1.51 -24.47
N GLN A 603 -32.00 -1.17 -24.73
CA GLN A 603 -32.67 -1.41 -26.01
C GLN A 603 -32.34 -0.26 -26.96
N SER A 604 -31.59 -0.56 -28.03
CA SER A 604 -31.14 0.44 -29.00
C SER A 604 -32.15 0.74 -30.09
N SER A 605 -33.13 -0.13 -30.34
CA SER A 605 -34.16 0.03 -31.38
C SER A 605 -35.56 0.34 -30.83
N ALA A 606 -36.51 0.56 -31.73
CA ALA A 606 -37.93 0.48 -31.39
C ALA A 606 -38.31 -0.93 -30.89
N VAL A 607 -39.43 -1.03 -30.16
CA VAL A 607 -39.95 -2.31 -29.62
C VAL A 607 -40.25 -3.34 -30.72
N THR A 608 -40.54 -2.89 -31.94
CA THR A 608 -40.76 -3.75 -33.11
C THR A 608 -39.46 -4.22 -33.78
N GLY A 609 -38.31 -3.95 -33.18
CA GLY A 609 -37.00 -4.18 -33.77
C GLY A 609 -36.58 -3.13 -34.81
N GLY A 610 -35.44 -3.37 -35.45
CA GLY A 610 -34.88 -2.53 -36.50
C GLY A 610 -33.59 -1.83 -36.12
N ALA A 611 -33.26 -0.78 -36.89
CA ALA A 611 -32.06 0.03 -36.68
C ALA A 611 -32.11 0.80 -35.35
N ASP A 612 -30.94 1.26 -34.91
CA ASP A 612 -30.82 2.07 -33.70
C ASP A 612 -31.66 3.35 -33.82
N VAL A 613 -32.44 3.65 -32.80
CA VAL A 613 -33.11 4.94 -32.63
C VAL A 613 -32.18 5.95 -31.96
N ALA A 614 -32.55 7.23 -31.94
CA ALA A 614 -31.78 8.27 -31.26
C ALA A 614 -31.65 7.97 -29.76
N GLN A 615 -30.56 8.42 -29.12
CA GLN A 615 -30.29 8.17 -27.68
C GLN A 615 -31.43 8.64 -26.77
N SER A 616 -32.19 9.67 -27.16
CA SER A 616 -33.41 10.12 -26.46
C SER A 616 -34.60 9.17 -26.54
N ALA A 617 -34.47 8.07 -27.29
CA ALA A 617 -35.47 7.02 -27.47
C ALA A 617 -34.89 5.61 -27.23
N GLN A 618 -33.58 5.48 -27.01
CA GLN A 618 -32.94 4.22 -26.63
C GLN A 618 -33.20 3.98 -25.15
N ARG A 619 -33.89 2.90 -24.82
CA ARG A 619 -34.45 2.68 -23.48
C ARG A 619 -33.49 1.87 -22.60
N LEU A 620 -33.24 2.32 -21.37
CA LEU A 620 -32.32 1.67 -20.43
C LEU A 620 -32.91 0.36 -19.87
N ILE A 621 -32.07 -0.63 -19.61
CA ILE A 621 -32.48 -1.92 -19.04
C ILE A 621 -31.84 -2.13 -17.67
N ALA A 622 -30.50 -2.19 -17.64
CA ALA A 622 -29.74 -2.43 -16.42
C ALA A 622 -28.39 -1.71 -16.47
N TYR A 623 -27.85 -1.45 -15.29
CA TYR A 623 -26.49 -0.95 -15.12
C TYR A 623 -25.75 -1.95 -14.22
N TYR A 624 -24.44 -2.11 -14.46
CA TYR A 624 -23.57 -2.91 -13.63
C TYR A 624 -22.33 -2.10 -13.32
N ASP A 625 -22.12 -1.79 -12.06
CA ASP A 625 -20.93 -1.09 -11.56
C ASP A 625 -19.95 -2.05 -10.87
N THR A 626 -20.36 -3.30 -10.65
CA THR A 626 -19.55 -4.32 -10.00
C THR A 626 -19.55 -5.60 -10.84
N GLY A 627 -18.38 -5.94 -11.38
CA GLY A 627 -18.13 -7.13 -12.19
C GLY A 627 -16.63 -7.33 -12.38
N THR A 628 -16.17 -8.57 -12.57
CA THR A 628 -14.74 -8.86 -12.70
C THR A 628 -14.09 -8.00 -13.78
N GLY A 629 -13.14 -7.15 -13.38
CA GLY A 629 -12.43 -6.22 -14.25
C GLY A 629 -13.01 -4.79 -14.31
N LEU A 630 -14.16 -4.49 -13.68
CA LEU A 630 -14.64 -3.11 -13.48
C LEU A 630 -14.11 -2.56 -12.13
N PRO A 631 -13.70 -1.28 -12.07
CA PRO A 631 -13.59 -0.33 -13.17
C PRO A 631 -12.49 -0.73 -14.16
N ILE A 632 -12.73 -0.53 -15.46
CA ILE A 632 -11.80 -0.92 -16.52
C ILE A 632 -11.28 0.31 -17.25
N GLN A 633 -9.95 0.46 -17.37
CA GLN A 633 -9.31 1.42 -18.26
C GLN A 633 -8.67 0.70 -19.45
N PRO A 634 -9.47 0.28 -20.44
CA PRO A 634 -8.92 -0.27 -21.65
C PRO A 634 -8.21 0.86 -22.41
N GLY A 635 -7.07 0.58 -23.03
CA GLY A 635 -6.54 1.45 -24.08
C GLY A 635 -7.54 1.60 -25.24
N THR A 636 -7.15 2.21 -26.36
CA THR A 636 -7.95 2.10 -27.60
C THR A 636 -7.89 0.64 -28.07
N GLY A 637 -8.99 -0.12 -27.92
CA GLY A 637 -8.99 -1.57 -28.12
C GLY A 637 -10.39 -2.20 -28.01
N THR A 638 -10.43 -3.51 -27.77
CA THR A 638 -11.68 -4.28 -27.62
C THR A 638 -11.73 -4.92 -26.24
N VAL A 639 -12.82 -4.70 -25.52
CA VAL A 639 -13.09 -5.31 -24.21
C VAL A 639 -14.06 -6.47 -24.40
N ALA A 640 -13.68 -7.67 -23.96
CA ALA A 640 -14.58 -8.80 -23.91
C ALA A 640 -15.55 -8.66 -22.73
N VAL A 641 -16.82 -8.96 -22.96
CA VAL A 641 -17.89 -8.95 -21.94
C VAL A 641 -18.46 -10.36 -21.88
N GLY A 642 -18.11 -11.07 -20.81
CA GLY A 642 -18.65 -12.39 -20.50
C GLY A 642 -19.83 -12.29 -19.55
N TRP A 643 -20.94 -12.94 -19.86
CA TRP A 643 -22.11 -12.97 -18.99
C TRP A 643 -22.00 -14.10 -17.95
N SER A 644 -22.62 -13.92 -16.79
CA SER A 644 -22.53 -14.89 -15.70
C SER A 644 -23.12 -16.25 -16.09
N GLY A 645 -22.43 -17.34 -15.72
CA GLY A 645 -22.97 -18.70 -15.76
C GLY A 645 -24.02 -19.00 -14.67
N GLY A 646 -24.25 -18.05 -13.75
CA GLY A 646 -25.17 -18.19 -12.62
C GLY A 646 -26.65 -18.06 -12.99
N THR A 647 -27.53 -18.16 -11.99
CA THR A 647 -28.99 -18.22 -12.18
C THR A 647 -29.61 -16.91 -12.69
N ASN A 648 -28.91 -15.79 -12.59
CA ASN A 648 -29.41 -14.47 -13.01
C ASN A 648 -28.94 -14.07 -14.41
N ARG A 649 -27.94 -14.79 -14.98
CA ARG A 649 -27.36 -14.52 -16.30
C ARG A 649 -27.02 -13.04 -16.51
N ILE A 650 -27.60 -12.38 -17.52
CA ILE A 650 -27.55 -10.92 -17.68
C ILE A 650 -28.48 -10.30 -16.64
N LEU A 651 -29.78 -10.59 -16.69
CA LEU A 651 -30.76 -10.04 -15.77
C LEU A 651 -31.88 -11.04 -15.47
N LYS A 652 -32.40 -11.04 -14.24
CA LYS A 652 -33.65 -11.73 -13.88
C LYS A 652 -34.72 -10.73 -13.45
N VAL A 653 -35.94 -10.91 -13.94
CA VAL A 653 -37.14 -10.14 -13.59
C VAL A 653 -38.05 -11.02 -12.73
N GLY A 654 -38.15 -10.70 -11.45
CA GLY A 654 -38.84 -11.49 -10.41
C GLY A 654 -37.86 -11.96 -9.35
#